data_AF-A0A8T1UA67-F1
#
_entry.id   AF-A0A8T1UA67-F1
#
_cell.length_a   1.000
_cell.length_b   1.000
_cell.length_c   1.000
_cell.angle_alpha   90.00
_cell.angle_beta   90.00
_cell.angle_gamma   90.00
#
_symmetry.space_group_name_H-M   'P 1'
#
loop_
_entity.id
_entity.type
_entity.pdbx_description
1 polymer ?
#
loop_
_entity_poly.entity_id
_entity_poly.type
_entity_poly.pdbx_seq_one_letter_code
_entity_poly.pdbx_strand_id
1 'polypeptide(L)'
;MAEAIAAASILSANQFKLLYLISVYAVASNSTRQNERWIRHVPLLVLMFEGILCDAFDFDYAPASMRLSFKGKTLRRWINFSREGKAAIDDLWALRLINGLKLSSDDFQPITAYQVSIKGQLALRLLPRYFQDTVDAFLYPPAPLERRLLVVRYDGQHFVLRSGGYSKRSSITESDDVSYVSSPFLPRCLRSRSGGFYKIQERSNADRARECALGATSITKKTSEALTLGDVYALIGEWVPFGTNQIVALNERMGVLDRCQGGILTSCVDSNPTDTQFRVPVGQTQVRVLDYDFVRFTNFEAESHFPETQGIVQIENFGMHLNSDGSLIYGIKVEAIMDRLGDDVAIDHLSRLLVDVHQDSSMLVNDLLSRYQLSLLEMLYLGDSFQRNKYNCILSKQIQPKLPAQAYVNDPRYANELAQVLGDIHASHDLTPDDVLVVGKAGCLFSGPNVFRYEHVFTSYVGLVCRDIFIKNFFARTFVLDATLKEIRQLIHRVHREPATVLLVREKLSAVSKDTILLAETLEYLLDSLENVVLSPSHCSDDLEESGDDASDGVRRRTFLGSPESDVDAKLFQVLALPQLKAQTIMRCHDSIKLMENTMLQLEQLQMIAESTATNQLEVACSRVNLNTRALMTAMAQQTRMSVTLQALQYFVGGIFLFDHSSRL
;
A
#
# COMPACT_ATOMS: atom_id res chain seq x y z
N MET A 1 31.98 -27.79 -15.50
CA MET A 1 32.81 -26.73 -16.11
C MET A 1 32.28 -26.33 -17.49
N ALA A 2 32.08 -27.29 -18.41
CA ALA A 2 31.48 -27.02 -19.74
C ALA A 2 30.13 -26.28 -19.68
N GLU A 3 29.20 -26.71 -18.82
CA GLU A 3 27.90 -26.03 -18.64
C GLU A 3 28.00 -24.59 -18.08
N ALA A 4 29.04 -24.29 -17.30
CA ALA A 4 29.27 -22.96 -16.77
C ALA A 4 29.85 -22.02 -17.84
N ILE A 5 30.71 -22.56 -18.71
CA ILE A 5 31.27 -21.84 -19.87
C ILE A 5 30.17 -21.55 -20.89
N ALA A 6 29.30 -22.54 -21.18
CA ALA A 6 28.15 -22.36 -22.06
C ALA A 6 27.16 -21.34 -21.52
N ALA A 7 26.88 -21.37 -20.20
CA ALA A 7 26.04 -20.35 -19.58
C ALA A 7 26.70 -18.96 -19.65
N ALA A 8 28.00 -18.86 -19.39
CA ALA A 8 28.73 -17.59 -19.45
C ALA A 8 28.73 -16.97 -20.86
N SER A 9 28.76 -17.77 -21.93
CA SER A 9 28.71 -17.27 -23.30
C SER A 9 27.36 -16.69 -23.73
N ILE A 10 26.28 -16.98 -22.98
CA ILE A 10 24.92 -16.51 -23.28
C ILE A 10 24.61 -15.20 -22.53
N LEU A 11 25.38 -14.87 -21.50
CA LEU A 11 25.09 -13.73 -20.62
C LEU A 11 25.38 -12.39 -21.30
N SER A 12 24.47 -11.44 -21.11
CA SER A 12 24.72 -10.04 -21.48
C SER A 12 25.76 -9.40 -20.55
N ALA A 13 26.36 -8.30 -21.00
CA ALA A 13 27.32 -7.55 -20.18
C ALA A 13 26.73 -7.14 -18.82
N ASN A 14 25.47 -6.67 -18.81
CA ASN A 14 24.77 -6.27 -17.60
C ASN A 14 24.48 -7.46 -16.67
N GLN A 15 24.06 -8.61 -17.21
CA GLN A 15 23.86 -9.83 -16.42
C GLN A 15 25.19 -10.31 -15.78
N PHE A 16 26.31 -10.17 -16.47
CA PHE A 16 27.62 -10.54 -15.95
C PHE A 16 28.10 -9.61 -14.83
N LYS A 17 27.91 -8.29 -15.01
CA LYS A 17 28.14 -7.28 -13.95
C LYS A 17 27.24 -7.52 -12.73
N LEU A 18 25.98 -7.87 -12.95
CA LEU A 18 25.02 -8.18 -11.88
C LEU A 18 25.38 -9.44 -11.10
N LEU A 19 25.81 -10.51 -11.80
CA LEU A 19 26.30 -11.72 -11.16
C LEU A 19 27.53 -11.43 -10.27
N TYR A 20 28.43 -10.56 -10.74
CA TYR A 20 29.57 -10.10 -9.96
C TYR A 20 29.15 -9.29 -8.74
N LEU A 21 28.24 -8.33 -8.90
CA LEU A 21 27.67 -7.55 -7.80
C LEU A 21 27.12 -8.47 -6.69
N ILE A 22 26.35 -9.49 -7.05
CA ILE A 22 25.80 -10.45 -6.08
C ILE A 22 26.92 -11.25 -5.40
N SER A 23 27.97 -11.65 -6.13
CA SER A 23 29.09 -12.43 -5.59
C SER A 23 29.89 -11.71 -4.51
N VAL A 24 29.96 -10.37 -4.60
CA VAL A 24 30.69 -9.53 -3.65
C VAL A 24 29.99 -9.51 -2.28
N TYR A 25 28.66 -9.53 -2.27
CA TYR A 25 27.85 -9.49 -1.04
C TYR A 25 27.44 -10.88 -0.54
N ALA A 26 27.26 -11.85 -1.42
CA ALA A 26 26.72 -13.17 -1.13
C ALA A 26 27.63 -14.28 -1.61
N VAL A 27 28.27 -14.96 -0.66
CA VAL A 27 29.25 -16.02 -0.90
C VAL A 27 28.75 -17.32 -0.28
N ALA A 28 28.69 -18.37 -1.09
CA ALA A 28 28.45 -19.73 -0.63
C ALA A 28 29.65 -20.23 0.19
N SER A 29 29.37 -20.85 1.33
CA SER A 29 30.43 -21.37 2.19
C SER A 29 31.05 -22.61 1.57
N ASN A 30 32.39 -22.70 1.63
CA ASN A 30 33.13 -23.89 1.22
C ASN A 30 33.30 -24.90 2.38
N SER A 31 32.77 -24.61 3.57
CA SER A 31 32.94 -25.43 4.78
C SER A 31 31.66 -25.50 5.61
N THR A 32 31.38 -26.67 6.20
CA THR A 32 30.22 -26.90 7.08
C THR A 32 30.24 -26.07 8.38
N ARG A 33 31.37 -25.41 8.70
CA ARG A 33 31.53 -24.59 9.92
C ARG A 33 31.37 -23.09 9.70
N GLN A 34 31.26 -22.64 8.45
CA GLN A 34 31.13 -21.21 8.13
C GLN A 34 29.70 -20.89 7.69
N ASN A 35 29.14 -19.81 8.24
CA ASN A 35 27.84 -19.31 7.85
C ASN A 35 27.89 -18.76 6.43
N GLU A 36 26.89 -19.13 5.63
CA GLU A 36 26.69 -18.60 4.30
C GLU A 36 26.22 -17.14 4.33
N ARG A 37 26.59 -16.38 3.30
CA ARG A 37 26.13 -14.99 3.12
C ARG A 37 25.14 -14.92 1.96
N TRP A 38 24.11 -14.12 2.16
CA TRP A 38 23.00 -13.92 1.23
C TRP A 38 22.69 -12.42 1.13
N ILE A 39 22.41 -11.93 -0.08
CA ILE A 39 21.95 -10.56 -0.31
C ILE A 39 20.43 -10.54 -0.43
N ARG A 40 19.76 -9.69 0.34
CA ARG A 40 18.29 -9.57 0.27
C ARG A 40 17.87 -8.80 -0.99
N HIS A 41 16.69 -9.10 -1.52
CA HIS A 41 16.16 -8.51 -2.74
C HIS A 41 16.15 -6.97 -2.70
N VAL A 42 15.56 -6.35 -1.67
CA VAL A 42 15.45 -4.87 -1.60
C VAL A 42 16.82 -4.17 -1.61
N PRO A 43 17.80 -4.54 -0.75
CA PRO A 43 19.17 -4.01 -0.85
C PRO A 43 19.84 -4.19 -2.22
N LEU A 44 19.58 -5.32 -2.92
CA LEU A 44 20.09 -5.53 -4.27
C LEU A 44 19.48 -4.53 -5.26
N LEU A 45 18.17 -4.24 -5.17
CA LEU A 45 17.53 -3.20 -5.98
C LEU A 45 18.18 -1.82 -5.76
N VAL A 46 18.48 -1.47 -4.51
CA VAL A 46 19.16 -0.21 -4.17
C VAL A 46 20.53 -0.12 -4.82
N LEU A 47 21.34 -1.19 -4.73
CA LEU A 47 22.66 -1.23 -5.34
C LEU A 47 22.59 -1.17 -6.88
N MET A 48 21.59 -1.82 -7.49
CA MET A 48 21.37 -1.74 -8.93
C MET A 48 21.03 -0.31 -9.35
N PHE A 49 20.14 0.37 -8.63
CA PHE A 49 19.78 1.76 -8.91
C PHE A 49 20.99 2.69 -8.82
N GLU A 50 21.80 2.57 -7.76
CA GLU A 50 23.05 3.35 -7.64
C GLU A 50 24.04 3.05 -8.78
N GLY A 51 24.09 1.79 -9.23
CA GLY A 51 24.88 1.40 -10.40
C GLY A 51 24.35 1.97 -11.72
N ILE A 52 23.03 2.13 -11.87
CA ILE A 52 22.43 2.79 -13.04
C ILE A 52 22.80 4.28 -13.06
N LEU A 53 22.76 4.95 -11.91
CA LEU A 53 23.16 6.36 -11.77
C LEU A 53 24.66 6.59 -12.04
N CYS A 54 25.50 5.58 -11.80
CA CYS A 54 26.94 5.64 -12.08
C CYS A 54 27.31 5.09 -13.47
N ASP A 55 26.34 4.86 -14.35
CA ASP A 55 26.52 4.27 -15.69
C ASP A 55 27.25 2.90 -15.69
N ALA A 56 27.19 2.18 -14.56
CA ALA A 56 27.66 0.81 -14.48
C ALA A 56 26.67 -0.17 -15.13
N PHE A 57 25.37 0.15 -15.09
CA PHE A 57 24.30 -0.61 -15.73
C PHE A 57 23.55 0.24 -16.75
N ASP A 58 23.35 -0.33 -17.93
CA ASP A 58 22.47 0.21 -18.98
C ASP A 58 21.09 -0.41 -18.80
N PHE A 59 20.45 -0.11 -17.66
CA PHE A 59 19.09 -0.52 -17.38
C PHE A 59 18.19 0.70 -17.19
N ASP A 60 16.95 0.58 -17.64
CA ASP A 60 15.92 1.58 -17.36
C ASP A 60 15.30 1.38 -15.98
N TYR A 61 14.74 2.46 -15.43
CA TYR A 61 14.06 2.46 -14.15
C TYR A 61 12.76 3.27 -14.20
N ALA A 62 11.79 2.81 -13.43
CA ALA A 62 10.51 3.47 -13.22
C ALA A 62 10.10 3.38 -11.75
N PRO A 63 9.31 4.34 -11.25
CA PRO A 63 8.81 4.30 -9.89
C PRO A 63 7.83 3.13 -9.71
N ALA A 64 7.99 2.39 -8.62
CA ALA A 64 7.11 1.29 -8.26
C ALA A 64 6.82 1.29 -6.76
N SER A 65 5.56 1.02 -6.41
CA SER A 65 5.12 0.97 -5.02
C SER A 65 5.48 -0.38 -4.39
N MET A 66 6.35 -0.37 -3.38
CA MET A 66 6.85 -1.57 -2.71
C MET A 66 6.60 -1.53 -1.19
N ARG A 67 6.34 -2.70 -0.60
CA ARG A 67 6.25 -2.86 0.86
C ARG A 67 7.64 -3.03 1.47
N LEU A 68 7.99 -2.16 2.41
CA LEU A 68 9.24 -2.15 3.14
C LEU A 68 8.98 -2.37 4.63
N SER A 69 9.53 -3.45 5.19
CA SER A 69 9.46 -3.72 6.62
C SER A 69 10.61 -3.02 7.37
N PHE A 70 10.28 -2.29 8.43
CA PHE A 70 11.23 -1.61 9.30
C PHE A 70 10.75 -1.64 10.76
N LYS A 71 11.56 -2.21 11.65
CA LYS A 71 11.29 -2.27 13.10
C LYS A 71 9.87 -2.74 13.46
N GLY A 72 9.40 -3.82 12.84
CA GLY A 72 8.08 -4.38 13.13
C GLY A 72 6.91 -3.62 12.47
N LYS A 73 7.20 -2.71 11.53
CA LYS A 73 6.19 -1.99 10.74
C LYS A 73 6.48 -2.17 9.26
N THR A 74 5.49 -2.64 8.51
CA THR A 74 5.56 -2.72 7.06
C THR A 74 4.83 -1.52 6.47
N LEU A 75 5.59 -0.60 5.89
CA LEU A 75 5.10 0.60 5.23
C LEU A 75 5.24 0.44 3.73
N ARG A 76 4.42 1.17 2.98
CA ARG A 76 4.54 1.21 1.52
C ARG A 76 5.32 2.45 1.13
N ARG A 77 6.24 2.30 0.17
CA ARG A 77 7.05 3.39 -0.34
C ARG A 77 7.19 3.25 -1.86
N TRP A 78 7.11 4.38 -2.54
CA TRP A 78 7.57 4.46 -3.93
C TRP A 78 9.08 4.33 -3.95
N ILE A 79 9.58 3.45 -4.81
CA ILE A 79 11.00 3.29 -5.07
C ILE A 79 11.25 3.25 -6.57
N ASN A 80 12.32 3.87 -7.04
CA ASN A 80 12.79 3.79 -8.40
C ASN A 80 13.41 2.41 -8.63
N PHE A 81 12.74 1.60 -9.44
CA PHE A 81 13.04 0.18 -9.60
C PHE A 81 13.22 -0.15 -11.08
N SER A 82 14.24 -0.96 -11.38
CA SER A 82 14.50 -1.42 -12.74
C SER A 82 13.82 -2.75 -13.02
N ARG A 83 12.85 -2.73 -13.95
CA ARG A 83 12.18 -3.93 -14.48
C ARG A 83 13.16 -4.85 -15.19
N GLU A 84 14.04 -4.26 -16.01
CA GLU A 84 15.10 -4.99 -16.71
C GLU A 84 16.09 -5.63 -15.75
N GLY A 85 16.46 -4.92 -14.68
CA GLY A 85 17.31 -5.46 -13.62
C GLY A 85 16.68 -6.68 -12.94
N LYS A 86 15.36 -6.66 -12.68
CA LYS A 86 14.65 -7.83 -12.15
C LYS A 86 14.60 -8.97 -13.16
N ALA A 87 14.30 -8.70 -14.43
CA ALA A 87 14.32 -9.70 -15.49
C ALA A 87 15.71 -10.37 -15.58
N ALA A 88 16.79 -9.58 -15.47
CA ALA A 88 18.15 -10.11 -15.42
C ALA A 88 18.41 -10.99 -14.18
N ILE A 89 17.84 -10.68 -13.01
CA ILE A 89 17.90 -11.58 -11.83
C ILE A 89 17.19 -12.90 -12.13
N ASP A 90 16.00 -12.84 -12.73
CA ASP A 90 15.17 -14.01 -13.04
C ASP A 90 15.85 -14.90 -14.10
N ASP A 91 16.49 -14.31 -15.12
CA ASP A 91 17.31 -15.02 -16.11
C ASP A 91 18.49 -15.75 -15.46
N LEU A 92 19.21 -15.06 -14.57
CA LEU A 92 20.34 -15.65 -13.84
C LEU A 92 19.89 -16.78 -12.91
N TRP A 93 18.69 -16.68 -12.33
CA TRP A 93 18.05 -17.76 -11.59
C TRP A 93 17.70 -18.94 -12.52
N ALA A 94 17.04 -18.68 -13.65
CA ALA A 94 16.65 -19.71 -14.62
C ALA A 94 17.87 -20.50 -15.14
N LEU A 95 18.99 -19.82 -15.38
CA LEU A 95 20.27 -20.43 -15.77
C LEU A 95 21.00 -21.19 -14.63
N ARG A 96 20.44 -21.18 -13.41
CA ARG A 96 20.98 -21.76 -12.17
C ARG A 96 22.34 -21.18 -11.76
N LEU A 97 22.59 -19.91 -12.09
CA LEU A 97 23.81 -19.20 -11.70
C LEU A 97 23.68 -18.57 -10.31
N ILE A 98 22.46 -18.36 -9.85
CA ILE A 98 22.12 -17.82 -8.54
C ILE A 98 21.15 -18.78 -7.84
N ASN A 99 21.32 -18.93 -6.53
CA ASN A 99 20.39 -19.60 -5.62
C ASN A 99 19.46 -18.57 -4.99
N GLY A 100 18.18 -18.94 -4.81
CA GLY A 100 17.20 -18.12 -4.11
C GLY A 100 16.77 -18.75 -2.79
N LEU A 101 16.79 -17.97 -1.72
CA LEU A 101 16.31 -18.31 -0.39
C LEU A 101 15.06 -17.49 -0.06
N LYS A 102 13.98 -18.16 0.33
CA LYS A 102 12.75 -17.51 0.81
C LYS A 102 12.73 -17.49 2.33
N LEU A 103 12.54 -16.32 2.90
CA LEU A 103 12.51 -16.03 4.34
C LEU A 103 11.21 -15.32 4.68
N SER A 104 10.86 -15.29 5.96
CA SER A 104 9.78 -14.43 6.48
C SER A 104 10.39 -13.31 7.31
N SER A 105 9.89 -12.08 7.15
CA SER A 105 10.24 -10.95 8.00
C SER A 105 9.60 -11.07 9.39
N ASP A 106 9.99 -10.18 10.30
CA ASP A 106 9.34 -10.04 11.62
C ASP A 106 7.84 -9.71 11.49
N ASP A 107 7.43 -9.10 10.38
CA ASP A 107 6.04 -8.77 10.02
C ASP A 107 5.39 -9.84 9.13
N PHE A 108 5.96 -11.05 9.09
CA PHE A 108 5.50 -12.20 8.30
C PHE A 108 5.45 -11.95 6.78
N GLN A 109 6.17 -10.94 6.28
CA GLN A 109 6.26 -10.71 4.84
C GLN A 109 7.31 -11.64 4.22
N PRO A 110 7.01 -12.27 3.07
CA PRO A 110 7.99 -13.09 2.38
C PRO A 110 9.10 -12.20 1.82
N ILE A 111 10.34 -12.49 2.19
CA ILE A 111 11.56 -11.86 1.69
C ILE A 111 12.32 -12.89 0.85
N THR A 112 12.73 -12.49 -0.35
CA THR A 112 13.66 -13.28 -1.17
C THR A 112 15.08 -12.77 -0.94
N ALA A 113 16.03 -13.68 -0.79
CA ALA A 113 17.45 -13.42 -0.77
C ALA A 113 18.17 -14.27 -1.81
N TYR A 114 19.29 -13.77 -2.32
CA TYR A 114 20.04 -14.35 -3.42
C TYR A 114 21.48 -14.65 -3.00
N GLN A 115 22.06 -15.67 -3.62
CA GLN A 115 23.46 -16.04 -3.45
C GLN A 115 23.99 -16.65 -4.74
N VAL A 116 25.25 -16.38 -5.09
CA VAL A 116 25.84 -16.99 -6.28
C VAL A 116 26.06 -18.49 -6.09
N SER A 117 25.59 -19.28 -7.05
CA SER A 117 25.77 -20.74 -7.05
C SER A 117 27.20 -21.12 -7.40
N ILE A 118 27.60 -22.38 -7.14
CA ILE A 118 28.92 -22.90 -7.56
C ILE A 118 29.11 -22.74 -9.08
N LYS A 119 28.04 -22.92 -9.86
CA LYS A 119 28.05 -22.70 -11.32
C LYS A 119 28.29 -21.23 -11.66
N GLY A 120 27.64 -20.30 -10.94
CA GLY A 120 27.87 -18.86 -11.08
C GLY A 120 29.30 -18.45 -10.73
N GLN A 121 29.88 -19.00 -9.68
CA GLN A 121 31.28 -18.74 -9.31
C GLN A 121 32.28 -19.20 -10.38
N LEU A 122 32.00 -20.33 -11.03
CA LEU A 122 32.81 -20.79 -12.17
C LEU A 122 32.67 -19.86 -13.38
N ALA A 123 31.46 -19.37 -13.65
CA ALA A 123 31.22 -18.41 -14.73
C ALA A 123 31.96 -17.08 -14.49
N LEU A 124 31.99 -16.59 -13.25
CA LEU A 124 32.69 -15.36 -12.87
C LEU A 124 34.20 -15.39 -13.12
N ARG A 125 34.83 -16.57 -13.25
CA ARG A 125 36.25 -16.67 -13.64
C ARG A 125 36.52 -16.15 -15.04
N LEU A 126 35.49 -16.05 -15.89
CA LEU A 126 35.57 -15.54 -17.26
C LEU A 126 35.27 -14.03 -17.33
N LEU A 127 35.01 -13.38 -16.19
CA LEU A 127 34.66 -11.95 -16.09
C LEU A 127 35.83 -11.05 -16.51
N PRO A 128 35.66 -10.21 -17.54
CA PRO A 128 36.62 -9.16 -17.87
C PRO A 128 36.84 -8.22 -16.70
N ARG A 129 38.10 -7.83 -16.45
CA ARG A 129 38.46 -6.89 -15.37
C ARG A 129 37.76 -5.54 -15.50
N TYR A 130 37.58 -5.05 -16.73
CA TYR A 130 36.84 -3.82 -16.99
C TYR A 130 35.43 -3.81 -16.37
N PHE A 131 34.70 -4.94 -16.45
CA PHE A 131 33.38 -5.05 -15.82
C PHE A 131 33.45 -5.07 -14.29
N GLN A 132 34.50 -5.67 -13.72
CA GLN A 132 34.74 -5.63 -12.27
C GLN A 132 35.00 -4.20 -11.82
N ASP A 133 35.87 -3.47 -12.53
CA ASP A 133 36.22 -2.09 -12.21
C ASP A 133 35.01 -1.16 -12.26
N THR A 134 34.11 -1.35 -13.25
CA THR A 134 32.85 -0.56 -13.33
C THR A 134 31.91 -0.81 -12.15
N VAL A 135 31.86 -2.04 -11.63
CA VAL A 135 31.01 -2.36 -10.47
C VAL A 135 31.67 -1.89 -9.18
N ASP A 136 32.96 -2.13 -9.02
CA ASP A 136 33.75 -1.70 -7.87
C ASP A 136 33.71 -0.17 -7.68
N ALA A 137 33.62 0.61 -8.76
CA ALA A 137 33.59 2.07 -8.72
C ALA A 137 32.50 2.65 -7.79
N PHE A 138 31.35 2.00 -7.68
CA PHE A 138 30.24 2.49 -6.84
C PHE A 138 30.02 1.66 -5.55
N LEU A 139 30.70 0.52 -5.39
CA LEU A 139 30.56 -0.35 -4.20
C LEU A 139 31.43 0.04 -3.01
N TYR A 140 32.46 0.85 -3.26
CA TYR A 140 33.41 1.28 -2.24
C TYR A 140 33.33 2.79 -2.02
N PRO A 141 33.62 3.28 -0.81
CA PRO A 141 33.69 4.71 -0.55
C PRO A 141 34.84 5.35 -1.37
N PRO A 142 34.71 6.63 -1.74
CA PRO A 142 35.77 7.34 -2.46
C PRO A 142 37.03 7.47 -1.59
N ALA A 143 38.20 7.48 -2.25
CA ALA A 143 39.47 7.72 -1.57
C ALA A 143 39.46 9.09 -0.86
N PRO A 144 40.10 9.23 0.33
CA PRO A 144 41.07 8.33 0.97
C PRO A 144 40.47 7.34 1.99
N LEU A 145 39.14 7.16 2.01
CA LEU A 145 38.49 6.29 3.00
C LEU A 145 38.83 4.81 2.77
N GLU A 146 38.81 4.03 3.85
CA GLU A 146 39.15 2.60 3.79
C GLU A 146 38.22 1.86 2.81
N ARG A 147 38.80 1.07 1.90
CA ARG A 147 38.08 0.32 0.86
C ARG A 147 37.29 -0.86 1.46
N ARG A 148 36.21 -0.53 2.17
CA ARG A 148 35.23 -1.47 2.73
C ARG A 148 33.91 -1.35 1.99
N LEU A 149 33.26 -2.49 1.76
CA LEU A 149 31.99 -2.56 1.02
C LEU A 149 30.91 -1.70 1.66
N LEU A 150 30.20 -0.93 0.82
CA LEU A 150 29.04 -0.17 1.24
C LEU A 150 27.89 -1.11 1.63
N VAL A 151 27.34 -0.91 2.81
CA VAL A 151 26.18 -1.66 3.30
C VAL A 151 24.95 -0.77 3.22
N VAL A 152 23.94 -1.25 2.49
CA VAL A 152 22.63 -0.59 2.41
C VAL A 152 21.90 -0.77 3.73
N ARG A 153 21.43 0.34 4.31
CA ARG A 153 20.55 0.38 5.47
C ARG A 153 19.33 1.23 5.17
N TYR A 154 18.17 0.78 5.64
CA TYR A 154 16.94 1.56 5.60
C TYR A 154 16.70 2.18 6.97
N ASP A 155 16.36 3.46 7.03
CA ASP A 155 16.11 4.20 8.28
C ASP A 155 14.63 4.36 8.62
N GLY A 156 13.73 3.85 7.77
CA GLY A 156 12.28 4.01 7.87
C GLY A 156 11.68 4.96 6.83
N GLN A 157 12.51 5.77 6.18
CA GLN A 157 12.10 6.72 5.14
C GLN A 157 13.01 6.65 3.90
N HIS A 158 14.32 6.58 4.09
CA HIS A 158 15.33 6.59 3.03
C HIS A 158 16.31 5.42 3.15
N PHE A 159 16.96 5.10 2.03
CA PHE A 159 18.09 4.17 2.02
C PHE A 159 19.41 4.93 2.13
N VAL A 160 20.31 4.41 2.96
CA VAL A 160 21.64 4.97 3.20
C VAL A 160 22.70 3.89 3.00
N LEU A 161 23.65 4.16 2.12
CA LEU A 161 24.85 3.35 1.91
C LEU A 161 25.92 3.78 2.90
N ARG A 162 26.35 2.86 3.78
CA ARG A 162 27.34 3.15 4.82
C ARG A 162 28.55 2.24 4.75
N SER A 163 29.73 2.80 4.95
CA SER A 163 30.98 2.05 5.14
C SER A 163 31.95 2.85 6.01
N GLY A 164 32.26 2.33 7.21
CA GLY A 164 33.09 3.06 8.17
C GLY A 164 32.49 4.44 8.52
N GLY A 165 33.26 5.50 8.27
CA GLY A 165 32.81 6.89 8.42
C GLY A 165 32.06 7.48 7.21
N TYR A 166 32.00 6.76 6.08
CA TYR A 166 31.27 7.20 4.89
C TYR A 166 29.78 6.87 4.99
N SER A 167 28.94 7.84 4.62
CA SER A 167 27.49 7.68 4.55
C SER A 167 26.96 8.46 3.34
N LYS A 168 26.34 7.76 2.39
CA LYS A 168 25.67 8.35 1.22
C LYS A 168 24.18 8.01 1.28
N ARG A 169 23.31 9.00 1.16
CA ARG A 169 21.87 8.79 0.98
C ARG A 169 21.59 8.44 -0.48
N SER A 170 20.77 7.42 -0.71
CA SER A 170 20.30 7.04 -2.03
C SER A 170 19.05 7.84 -2.40
N SER A 171 18.96 8.29 -3.65
CA SER A 171 17.78 8.95 -4.22
C SER A 171 16.72 7.95 -4.70
N ILE A 172 16.86 6.64 -4.43
CA ILE A 172 15.91 5.62 -4.89
C ILE A 172 14.48 5.84 -4.37
N THR A 173 14.30 6.47 -3.22
CA THR A 173 12.99 6.77 -2.62
C THR A 173 12.43 8.13 -3.02
N GLU A 174 13.14 8.90 -3.84
CA GLU A 174 12.71 10.22 -4.31
C GLU A 174 11.86 10.02 -5.57
N SER A 175 10.72 10.71 -5.66
CA SER A 175 9.86 10.68 -6.85
C SER A 175 10.46 11.56 -7.94
N ASP A 176 10.48 11.03 -9.17
CA ASP A 176 10.84 11.81 -10.35
C ASP A 176 9.58 12.47 -10.90
N ASP A 177 9.44 13.77 -10.69
CA ASP A 177 8.27 14.54 -11.13
C ASP A 177 8.39 14.94 -12.62
N VAL A 178 7.25 14.96 -13.31
CA VAL A 178 7.13 15.34 -14.74
C VAL A 178 6.06 16.41 -14.92
N SER A 179 6.27 17.32 -15.88
CA SER A 179 5.25 18.32 -16.23
C SER A 179 4.19 17.70 -17.15
N TYR A 180 2.91 17.86 -16.82
CA TYR A 180 1.80 17.28 -17.61
C TYR A 180 0.49 18.06 -17.48
N VAL A 181 -0.42 17.80 -18.43
CA VAL A 181 -1.78 18.33 -18.44
C VAL A 181 -2.76 17.18 -18.55
N SER A 182 -3.75 17.17 -17.64
CA SER A 182 -4.82 16.18 -17.63
C SER A 182 -6.20 16.85 -17.61
N SER A 183 -7.17 16.16 -18.21
CA SER A 183 -8.59 16.50 -18.14
C SER A 183 -9.34 15.48 -17.27
N PRO A 184 -10.39 15.88 -16.53
CA PRO A 184 -11.20 14.95 -15.77
C PRO A 184 -11.94 14.00 -16.71
N PHE A 185 -11.98 12.71 -16.35
CA PHE A 185 -12.68 11.69 -17.11
C PHE A 185 -13.50 10.79 -16.19
N LEU A 186 -14.75 10.50 -16.56
CA LEU A 186 -15.55 9.48 -15.90
C LEU A 186 -16.22 8.57 -16.94
N PRO A 187 -16.13 7.23 -16.78
CA PRO A 187 -16.85 6.29 -17.62
C PRO A 187 -18.34 6.59 -17.67
N ARG A 188 -18.94 6.50 -18.86
CA ARG A 188 -20.37 6.82 -19.06
C ARG A 188 -21.28 5.86 -18.31
N CYS A 189 -20.82 4.63 -18.07
CA CYS A 189 -21.57 3.65 -17.27
C CYS A 189 -21.72 4.02 -15.79
N LEU A 190 -20.86 4.90 -15.26
CA LEU A 190 -20.93 5.38 -13.87
C LEU A 190 -21.80 6.64 -13.71
N ARG A 191 -22.23 7.22 -14.82
CA ARG A 191 -23.09 8.41 -14.85
C ARG A 191 -24.53 8.00 -14.94
N SER A 192 -25.41 8.73 -14.27
CA SER A 192 -26.85 8.46 -14.27
C SER A 192 -27.41 8.50 -15.70
N ARG A 193 -27.88 7.35 -16.19
CA ARG A 193 -28.61 7.25 -17.47
C ARG A 193 -29.97 7.93 -17.36
N SER A 194 -30.63 7.72 -16.22
CA SER A 194 -31.96 8.23 -15.89
C SER A 194 -31.91 9.69 -15.49
N GLY A 195 -31.87 10.59 -16.47
CA GLY A 195 -32.38 11.97 -16.38
C GLY A 195 -32.22 12.76 -15.06
N GLY A 196 -31.12 12.58 -14.32
CA GLY A 196 -30.85 13.39 -13.12
C GLY A 196 -30.84 14.87 -13.48
N PHE A 197 -31.25 15.72 -12.54
CA PHE A 197 -31.45 17.16 -12.74
C PHE A 197 -30.18 17.93 -13.21
N TYR A 198 -28.99 17.32 -13.11
CA TYR A 198 -27.71 17.94 -13.45
C TYR A 198 -26.85 16.96 -14.26
N LYS A 199 -26.75 17.18 -15.58
CA LYS A 199 -25.74 16.52 -16.44
C LYS A 199 -24.71 17.56 -16.85
N ILE A 200 -23.81 17.90 -15.92
CA ILE A 200 -22.71 18.81 -16.21
C ILE A 200 -21.63 18.02 -16.96
N GLN A 201 -21.20 18.50 -18.12
CA GLN A 201 -20.05 17.92 -18.82
C GLN A 201 -18.77 18.25 -18.08
N GLU A 202 -17.84 17.28 -18.10
CA GLU A 202 -16.48 17.43 -17.61
C GLU A 202 -15.80 18.61 -18.30
N ARG A 203 -14.97 19.35 -17.57
CA ARG A 203 -14.08 20.34 -18.20
C ARG A 203 -13.07 19.64 -19.12
N SER A 204 -12.57 20.36 -20.12
CA SER A 204 -11.48 19.91 -20.97
C SER A 204 -10.32 20.91 -20.85
N ASN A 205 -9.13 20.39 -20.60
CA ASN A 205 -7.90 21.16 -20.52
C ASN A 205 -7.05 21.06 -21.79
N ALA A 206 -7.61 20.52 -22.89
CA ALA A 206 -6.88 20.32 -24.14
C ALA A 206 -6.22 21.59 -24.70
N ASP A 207 -6.85 22.76 -24.51
CA ASP A 207 -6.29 24.05 -24.95
C ASP A 207 -4.99 24.42 -24.23
N ARG A 208 -4.80 23.91 -23.01
CA ARG A 208 -3.65 24.16 -22.14
C ARG A 208 -2.53 23.14 -22.31
N ALA A 209 -2.72 22.13 -23.17
CA ALA A 209 -1.76 21.03 -23.36
C ALA A 209 -0.34 21.50 -23.73
N ARG A 210 -0.18 22.68 -24.33
CA ARG A 210 1.13 23.23 -24.69
C ARG A 210 1.90 23.84 -23.52
N GLU A 211 1.25 24.07 -22.37
CA GLU A 211 1.87 24.66 -21.19
C GLU A 211 2.92 23.71 -20.57
N CYS A 212 2.71 22.39 -20.64
CA CYS A 212 3.64 21.43 -20.05
C CYS A 212 5.00 21.34 -20.76
N ALA A 213 5.07 21.68 -22.06
CA ALA A 213 6.31 21.65 -22.84
C ALA A 213 7.32 22.71 -22.37
N LEU A 214 6.86 23.74 -21.64
CA LEU A 214 7.72 24.75 -21.03
C LEU A 214 8.27 24.32 -19.66
N GLY A 215 7.71 23.26 -19.08
CA GLY A 215 8.07 22.76 -17.77
C GLY A 215 9.39 21.97 -17.78
N ALA A 216 10.11 22.03 -16.67
CA ALA A 216 11.31 21.23 -16.44
C ALA A 216 10.95 19.80 -16.01
N THR A 217 11.95 18.90 -16.01
CA THR A 217 11.82 17.54 -15.48
C THR A 217 12.92 17.18 -14.52
N SER A 218 12.58 16.31 -13.57
CA SER A 218 13.51 15.80 -12.56
C SER A 218 14.22 14.51 -12.99
N ILE A 219 14.02 14.05 -14.23
CA ILE A 219 14.57 12.77 -14.73
C ILE A 219 16.08 12.90 -14.91
N THR A 220 16.83 12.02 -14.23
CA THR A 220 18.31 12.10 -14.19
C THR A 220 18.98 11.43 -15.40
N LYS A 221 18.37 10.37 -15.97
CA LYS A 221 18.94 9.56 -17.06
C LYS A 221 17.96 9.42 -18.22
N LYS A 222 18.48 9.39 -19.45
CA LYS A 222 17.67 9.09 -20.64
C LYS A 222 17.21 7.63 -20.58
N THR A 223 15.90 7.41 -20.61
CA THR A 223 15.29 6.07 -20.67
C THR A 223 15.09 5.64 -22.12
N SER A 224 15.00 4.32 -22.35
CA SER A 224 14.70 3.77 -23.67
C SER A 224 13.21 3.50 -23.83
N GLU A 225 12.65 3.95 -24.95
CA GLU A 225 11.24 3.79 -25.25
C GLU A 225 11.07 2.73 -26.34
N ALA A 226 10.19 1.76 -26.10
CA ALA A 226 9.83 0.77 -27.11
C ALA A 226 8.33 0.83 -27.50
N LEU A 227 7.48 1.46 -26.68
CA LEU A 227 6.04 1.54 -26.86
C LEU A 227 5.51 2.93 -26.57
N THR A 228 4.59 3.39 -27.42
CA THR A 228 3.81 4.60 -27.18
C THR A 228 2.32 4.32 -27.27
N LEU A 229 1.55 5.08 -26.49
CA LEU A 229 0.09 4.98 -26.41
C LEU A 229 -0.54 6.26 -26.92
N GLY A 230 -1.59 6.13 -27.72
CA GLY A 230 -2.38 7.26 -28.22
C GLY A 230 -3.74 7.34 -27.54
N ASP A 231 -4.15 8.57 -27.19
CA ASP A 231 -5.41 8.90 -26.52
C ASP A 231 -5.59 8.08 -25.24
N VAL A 232 -4.79 8.41 -24.21
CA VAL A 232 -4.75 7.64 -22.95
C VAL A 232 -5.76 8.16 -21.93
N TYR A 233 -6.57 7.25 -21.41
CA TYR A 233 -7.47 7.45 -20.28
C TYR A 233 -7.04 6.51 -19.15
N ALA A 234 -6.69 7.05 -18.00
CA ALA A 234 -6.31 6.28 -16.84
C ALA A 234 -7.45 6.27 -15.82
N LEU A 235 -7.89 5.07 -15.45
CA LEU A 235 -8.83 4.81 -14.36
C LEU A 235 -8.07 4.17 -13.21
N ILE A 236 -8.02 4.84 -12.07
CA ILE A 236 -7.40 4.34 -10.85
C ILE A 236 -8.52 3.90 -9.92
N GLY A 237 -8.52 2.61 -9.58
CA GLY A 237 -9.49 2.03 -8.67
C GLY A 237 -8.96 1.95 -7.25
N GLU A 238 -9.84 2.17 -6.30
CA GLU A 238 -9.60 1.97 -4.87
C GLU A 238 -10.87 1.43 -4.19
N TRP A 239 -10.71 0.73 -3.07
CA TRP A 239 -11.82 0.37 -2.20
C TRP A 239 -11.59 0.89 -0.78
N VAL A 240 -12.59 1.60 -0.24
CA VAL A 240 -12.62 2.13 1.13
C VAL A 240 -13.94 1.70 1.76
N PRO A 241 -13.99 1.38 3.06
CA PRO A 241 -15.25 1.09 3.74
C PRO A 241 -16.20 2.31 3.67
N PHE A 242 -17.27 2.15 2.90
CA PHE A 242 -18.41 3.06 2.84
C PHE A 242 -19.68 2.31 3.20
N GLY A 243 -20.64 3.09 3.71
CA GLY A 243 -22.03 2.66 3.80
C GLY A 243 -22.92 3.77 3.26
N THR A 244 -24.17 3.44 3.00
CA THR A 244 -25.17 4.34 2.44
C THR A 244 -25.28 5.67 3.21
N ASN A 245 -25.29 5.62 4.54
CA ASN A 245 -25.36 6.83 5.37
C ASN A 245 -24.11 7.72 5.26
N GLN A 246 -22.95 7.14 4.94
CA GLN A 246 -21.72 7.92 4.72
C GLN A 246 -21.79 8.71 3.41
N ILE A 247 -22.40 8.15 2.36
CA ILE A 247 -22.63 8.86 1.09
C ILE A 247 -23.65 9.99 1.28
N VAL A 248 -24.74 9.74 2.01
CA VAL A 248 -25.71 10.78 2.36
C VAL A 248 -25.04 11.94 3.11
N ALA A 249 -24.26 11.63 4.15
CA ALA A 249 -23.54 12.64 4.93
C ALA A 249 -22.49 13.40 4.08
N LEU A 250 -21.85 12.72 3.12
CA LEU A 250 -20.92 13.35 2.19
C LEU A 250 -21.67 14.29 1.22
N ASN A 251 -22.82 13.87 0.69
CA ASN A 251 -23.66 14.69 -0.18
C ASN A 251 -24.18 15.95 0.52
N GLU A 252 -24.57 15.83 1.79
CA GLU A 252 -24.94 16.98 2.63
C GLU A 252 -23.74 17.90 2.85
N ARG A 253 -22.55 17.36 3.17
CA ARG A 253 -21.32 18.16 3.37
C ARG A 253 -20.89 18.92 2.12
N MET A 254 -21.05 18.34 0.94
CA MET A 254 -20.73 18.98 -0.34
C MET A 254 -21.80 19.98 -0.80
N GLY A 255 -22.88 20.16 -0.03
CA GLY A 255 -23.97 21.07 -0.39
C GLY A 255 -24.64 20.67 -1.70
N VAL A 256 -24.75 19.37 -1.96
CA VAL A 256 -25.28 18.85 -3.24
C VAL A 256 -26.74 19.30 -3.47
N LEU A 257 -27.52 19.41 -2.39
CA LEU A 257 -28.90 19.92 -2.42
C LEU A 257 -28.97 21.45 -2.31
N ASP A 258 -27.87 22.12 -1.99
CA ASP A 258 -27.82 23.56 -1.81
C ASP A 258 -27.67 24.29 -3.15
N ARG A 259 -27.99 25.59 -3.14
CA ARG A 259 -27.78 26.45 -4.32
C ARG A 259 -26.30 26.56 -4.70
N CYS A 260 -25.41 26.49 -3.72
CA CYS A 260 -23.96 26.55 -3.92
C CYS A 260 -23.38 25.15 -3.76
N GLN A 261 -23.30 24.41 -4.87
CA GLN A 261 -22.81 23.03 -4.88
C GLN A 261 -21.28 22.99 -4.97
N GLY A 262 -20.67 22.08 -4.21
CA GLY A 262 -19.23 21.91 -4.15
C GLY A 262 -18.54 23.08 -3.45
N GLY A 263 -17.32 23.39 -3.89
CA GLY A 263 -16.49 24.44 -3.31
C GLY A 263 -15.14 23.91 -2.85
N ILE A 264 -14.48 24.68 -1.97
CA ILE A 264 -13.18 24.31 -1.43
C ILE A 264 -13.40 23.49 -0.16
N LEU A 265 -12.82 22.29 -0.10
CA LEU A 265 -12.96 21.35 1.01
C LEU A 265 -11.66 21.21 1.79
N THR A 266 -11.79 20.97 3.09
CA THR A 266 -10.67 20.74 4.00
C THR A 266 -11.02 19.67 5.04
N SER A 267 -10.04 18.84 5.38
CA SER A 267 -10.09 17.90 6.52
C SER A 267 -9.94 18.58 7.89
N CYS A 268 -9.64 19.89 7.95
CA CYS A 268 -9.49 20.62 9.20
C CYS A 268 -10.83 20.71 9.95
N VAL A 269 -10.81 20.38 11.24
CA VAL A 269 -12.00 20.53 12.10
C VAL A 269 -11.88 21.81 12.90
N ASP A 270 -12.87 22.67 12.70
CA ASP A 270 -13.01 23.87 13.50
C ASP A 270 -13.43 23.52 14.93
N SER A 271 -12.60 23.88 15.90
CA SER A 271 -12.90 23.69 17.33
C SER A 271 -13.79 24.81 17.87
N ASN A 272 -13.84 25.97 17.20
CA ASN A 272 -14.56 27.16 17.61
C ASN A 272 -15.40 27.72 16.44
N PRO A 273 -16.46 27.02 16.00
CA PRO A 273 -17.25 27.40 14.81
C PRO A 273 -17.98 28.74 14.91
N THR A 274 -18.04 29.33 16.11
CA THR A 274 -18.67 30.63 16.36
C THR A 274 -17.70 31.80 16.22
N ASP A 275 -16.39 31.55 16.10
CA ASP A 275 -15.39 32.60 15.93
C ASP A 275 -15.46 33.21 14.53
N THR A 276 -15.16 34.51 14.41
CA THR A 276 -15.28 35.25 13.14
C THR A 276 -14.32 34.82 12.05
N GLN A 277 -13.18 34.22 12.42
CA GLN A 277 -12.12 33.85 11.50
C GLN A 277 -11.51 32.52 11.94
N PHE A 278 -11.24 31.64 10.97
CA PHE A 278 -10.43 30.46 11.15
C PHE A 278 -9.30 30.47 10.10
N ARG A 279 -8.18 29.82 10.41
CA ARG A 279 -7.01 29.75 9.52
C ARG A 279 -6.89 28.35 8.97
N VAL A 280 -6.80 28.23 7.66
CA VAL A 280 -6.58 26.96 6.96
C VAL A 280 -5.24 27.04 6.21
N PRO A 281 -4.46 25.95 6.16
CA PRO A 281 -3.29 25.89 5.28
C PRO A 281 -3.65 26.11 3.80
N VAL A 282 -2.66 26.57 3.04
CA VAL A 282 -2.73 26.67 1.58
C VAL A 282 -2.70 25.28 0.94
N GLY A 283 -3.26 25.15 -0.25
CA GLY A 283 -3.42 23.85 -0.92
C GLY A 283 -4.68 23.15 -0.43
N GLN A 284 -5.83 23.60 -0.91
CA GLN A 284 -7.10 22.95 -0.66
C GLN A 284 -7.67 22.38 -1.94
N THR A 285 -8.53 21.39 -1.76
CA THR A 285 -9.20 20.70 -2.85
C THR A 285 -10.42 21.49 -3.29
N GLN A 286 -10.48 21.87 -4.56
CA GLN A 286 -11.70 22.43 -5.14
C GLN A 286 -12.52 21.31 -5.78
N VAL A 287 -13.79 21.22 -5.41
CA VAL A 287 -14.72 20.21 -5.92
C VAL A 287 -15.88 20.86 -6.65
N ARG A 288 -16.28 20.28 -7.78
CA ARG A 288 -17.51 20.61 -8.49
C ARG A 288 -18.29 19.35 -8.80
N VAL A 289 -19.50 19.29 -8.28
CA VAL A 289 -20.39 18.13 -8.44
C VAL A 289 -20.85 18.03 -9.90
N LEU A 290 -20.76 16.83 -10.48
CA LEU A 290 -21.17 16.52 -11.85
C LEU A 290 -22.55 15.87 -11.90
N ASP A 291 -22.77 14.87 -11.03
CA ASP A 291 -23.97 14.02 -10.96
C ASP A 291 -23.99 13.32 -9.60
N TYR A 292 -25.15 12.95 -9.09
CA TYR A 292 -25.29 12.23 -7.83
C TYR A 292 -26.60 11.44 -7.76
N ASP A 293 -26.55 10.35 -7.01
CA ASP A 293 -27.69 9.72 -6.38
C ASP A 293 -27.53 9.93 -4.87
N PHE A 294 -28.52 10.56 -4.24
CA PHE A 294 -28.45 10.95 -2.83
C PHE A 294 -28.02 9.80 -1.90
N VAL A 295 -28.38 8.57 -2.26
CA VAL A 295 -28.19 7.36 -1.46
C VAL A 295 -27.03 6.51 -2.00
N ARG A 296 -26.91 6.37 -3.33
CA ARG A 296 -26.02 5.38 -3.94
C ARG A 296 -24.64 5.91 -4.28
N PHE A 297 -24.51 7.05 -4.95
CA PHE A 297 -23.22 7.49 -5.47
C PHE A 297 -23.12 8.99 -5.64
N THR A 298 -21.88 9.47 -5.74
CA THR A 298 -21.61 10.88 -6.08
C THR A 298 -20.47 10.98 -7.07
N ASN A 299 -20.70 11.75 -8.14
CA ASN A 299 -19.75 12.05 -9.20
C ASN A 299 -19.37 13.52 -9.16
N PHE A 300 -18.08 13.82 -9.17
CA PHE A 300 -17.59 15.20 -9.17
C PHE A 300 -16.23 15.34 -9.86
N GLU A 301 -15.91 16.54 -10.32
CA GLU A 301 -14.56 16.92 -10.73
C GLU A 301 -13.83 17.56 -9.54
N ALA A 302 -12.57 17.18 -9.33
CA ALA A 302 -11.72 17.73 -8.29
C ALA A 302 -10.45 18.35 -8.91
N GLU A 303 -10.06 19.52 -8.39
CA GLU A 303 -8.86 20.25 -8.79
C GLU A 303 -7.97 20.49 -7.57
N SER A 304 -6.71 20.08 -7.70
CA SER A 304 -5.69 20.13 -6.66
C SER A 304 -4.93 21.47 -6.75
N HIS A 305 -4.93 22.28 -5.69
CA HIS A 305 -4.25 23.59 -5.68
C HIS A 305 -2.96 23.58 -4.83
N PHE A 306 -2.23 22.47 -4.79
CA PHE A 306 -1.02 22.38 -3.99
C PHE A 306 0.14 23.18 -4.62
N PRO A 307 1.03 23.74 -3.80
CA PRO A 307 2.20 24.45 -4.31
C PRO A 307 3.21 23.47 -4.90
N GLU A 308 3.37 23.49 -6.23
CA GLU A 308 4.34 22.64 -6.94
C GLU A 308 5.79 23.13 -6.82
N THR A 309 6.71 22.22 -7.14
CA THR A 309 8.15 22.52 -7.23
C THR A 309 8.42 23.57 -8.31
N GLN A 310 9.33 24.51 -8.04
CA GLN A 310 9.65 25.60 -8.96
C GLN A 310 10.09 25.08 -10.34
N GLY A 311 9.32 25.42 -11.37
CA GLY A 311 9.63 25.08 -12.77
C GLY A 311 8.88 23.87 -13.32
N ILE A 312 8.10 23.15 -12.49
CA ILE A 312 7.22 22.06 -12.94
C ILE A 312 5.82 22.63 -13.14
N VAL A 313 5.20 22.27 -14.27
CA VAL A 313 3.82 22.66 -14.61
C VAL A 313 2.95 21.41 -14.60
N GLN A 314 2.14 21.27 -13.56
CA GLN A 314 1.14 20.20 -13.42
C GLN A 314 -0.25 20.82 -13.38
N ILE A 315 -1.08 20.45 -14.36
CA ILE A 315 -2.49 20.86 -14.43
C ILE A 315 -3.32 19.59 -14.30
N GLU A 316 -3.87 19.41 -13.10
CA GLU A 316 -4.49 18.17 -12.67
C GLU A 316 -5.95 18.35 -12.31
N ASN A 317 -6.81 17.68 -13.08
CA ASN A 317 -8.23 17.65 -12.84
C ASN A 317 -8.70 16.20 -12.86
N PHE A 318 -9.26 15.74 -11.74
CA PHE A 318 -9.72 14.37 -11.55
C PHE A 318 -11.23 14.28 -11.76
N GLY A 319 -11.68 13.28 -12.51
CA GLY A 319 -13.06 12.80 -12.43
C GLY A 319 -13.15 11.76 -11.32
N MET A 320 -14.06 11.93 -10.35
CA MET A 320 -14.18 11.04 -9.20
C MET A 320 -15.58 10.46 -9.11
N HIS A 321 -15.66 9.13 -8.94
CA HIS A 321 -16.88 8.39 -8.66
C HIS A 321 -16.76 7.72 -7.29
N LEU A 322 -17.63 8.06 -6.36
CA LEU A 322 -17.74 7.44 -5.04
C LEU A 322 -19.07 6.71 -4.95
N ASN A 323 -19.02 5.40 -4.67
CA ASN A 323 -20.21 4.57 -4.55
C ASN A 323 -20.42 4.10 -3.11
N SER A 324 -21.66 3.83 -2.72
CA SER A 324 -22.05 3.38 -1.39
C SER A 324 -21.50 1.99 -1.04
N ASP A 325 -21.13 1.20 -2.06
CA ASP A 325 -20.46 -0.09 -1.91
C ASP A 325 -18.97 0.03 -1.59
N GLY A 326 -18.43 1.25 -1.47
CA GLY A 326 -17.03 1.49 -1.17
C GLY A 326 -16.09 1.50 -2.36
N SER A 327 -16.59 1.32 -3.58
CA SER A 327 -15.78 1.46 -4.80
C SER A 327 -15.52 2.94 -5.08
N LEU A 328 -14.25 3.31 -5.19
CA LEU A 328 -13.82 4.62 -5.67
C LEU A 328 -13.09 4.47 -7.00
N ILE A 329 -13.45 5.31 -7.95
CA ILE A 329 -12.80 5.36 -9.25
C ILE A 329 -12.38 6.81 -9.51
N TYR A 330 -11.09 6.99 -9.76
CA TYR A 330 -10.50 8.24 -10.21
C TYR A 330 -10.19 8.09 -11.70
N GLY A 331 -10.71 8.99 -12.52
CA GLY A 331 -10.48 8.97 -13.96
C GLY A 331 -9.87 10.26 -14.46
N ILE A 332 -8.83 10.11 -15.28
CA ILE A 332 -8.15 11.20 -15.96
C ILE A 332 -7.96 10.85 -17.43
N LYS A 333 -8.00 11.87 -18.29
CA LYS A 333 -7.55 11.81 -19.67
C LYS A 333 -6.24 12.57 -19.76
N VAL A 334 -5.20 11.92 -20.30
CA VAL A 334 -3.89 12.55 -20.51
C VAL A 334 -3.95 13.39 -21.78
N GLU A 335 -3.76 14.70 -21.68
CA GLU A 335 -3.76 15.61 -22.85
C GLU A 335 -2.34 15.83 -23.39
N ALA A 336 -1.35 15.92 -22.51
CA ALA A 336 0.07 16.04 -22.87
C ALA A 336 0.97 15.72 -21.67
N ILE A 337 2.15 15.20 -21.96
CA ILE A 337 3.22 15.00 -20.97
C ILE A 337 4.52 15.51 -21.59
N MET A 338 5.21 16.42 -20.88
CA MET A 338 6.44 17.06 -21.35
C MET A 338 6.27 17.69 -22.74
N ASP A 339 7.09 17.29 -23.71
CA ASP A 339 7.09 17.74 -25.11
C ASP A 339 6.13 16.95 -26.00
N ARG A 340 5.46 15.92 -25.46
CA ARG A 340 4.55 15.06 -26.23
C ARG A 340 3.08 15.34 -25.96
N LEU A 341 2.30 15.27 -27.03
CA LEU A 341 0.85 15.39 -26.99
C LEU A 341 0.22 14.02 -26.68
N GLY A 342 -1.07 14.03 -26.33
CA GLY A 342 -1.83 12.84 -25.95
C GLY A 342 -1.90 11.73 -27.01
N ASP A 343 -1.58 12.03 -28.27
CA ASP A 343 -1.51 11.04 -29.36
C ASP A 343 -0.26 10.16 -29.30
N ASP A 344 0.80 10.59 -28.60
CA ASP A 344 2.08 9.89 -28.52
C ASP A 344 2.66 9.92 -27.09
N VAL A 345 2.02 9.19 -26.19
CA VAL A 345 2.42 9.12 -24.77
C VAL A 345 3.38 7.96 -24.55
N ALA A 346 4.60 8.25 -24.12
CA ALA A 346 5.56 7.24 -23.68
C ALA A 346 5.14 6.61 -22.34
N ILE A 347 5.30 5.29 -22.21
CA ILE A 347 4.93 4.55 -20.99
C ILE A 347 5.80 4.97 -19.79
N ASP A 348 7.06 5.31 -20.03
CA ASP A 348 7.99 5.81 -19.00
C ASP A 348 7.47 7.10 -18.33
N HIS A 349 6.93 8.02 -19.14
CA HIS A 349 6.34 9.28 -18.65
C HIS A 349 5.00 9.03 -17.96
N LEU A 350 4.18 8.13 -18.52
CA LEU A 350 2.92 7.72 -17.90
C LEU A 350 3.14 7.08 -16.52
N SER A 351 4.18 6.27 -16.34
CA SER A 351 4.49 5.63 -15.05
C SER A 351 4.77 6.65 -13.95
N ARG A 352 5.38 7.79 -14.27
CA ARG A 352 5.69 8.89 -13.35
C ARG A 352 4.45 9.73 -13.04
N LEU A 353 3.69 10.10 -14.07
CA LEU A 353 2.38 10.75 -13.90
C LEU A 353 1.47 9.96 -12.96
N LEU A 354 1.44 8.63 -13.09
CA LEU A 354 0.60 7.79 -12.24
C LEU A 354 1.04 7.76 -10.76
N VAL A 355 2.30 8.12 -10.44
CA VAL A 355 2.73 8.28 -9.05
C VAL A 355 2.04 9.47 -8.41
N ASP A 356 2.05 10.61 -9.10
CA ASP A 356 1.43 11.86 -8.65
C ASP A 356 -0.07 11.65 -8.48
N VAL A 357 -0.72 11.11 -9.52
CA VAL A 357 -2.14 10.73 -9.47
C VAL A 357 -2.47 9.81 -8.29
N HIS A 358 -1.60 8.86 -7.92
CA HIS A 358 -1.82 8.01 -6.75
C HIS A 358 -1.69 8.79 -5.43
N GLN A 359 -0.71 9.68 -5.31
CA GLN A 359 -0.49 10.46 -4.09
C GLN A 359 -1.58 11.52 -3.92
N ASP A 360 -1.88 12.29 -4.96
CA ASP A 360 -2.86 13.38 -4.92
C ASP A 360 -4.26 12.84 -4.71
N SER A 361 -4.69 11.80 -5.44
CA SER A 361 -6.01 11.20 -5.19
C SER A 361 -6.14 10.64 -3.77
N SER A 362 -5.05 10.21 -3.12
CA SER A 362 -5.10 9.79 -1.70
C SER A 362 -5.33 10.99 -0.77
N MET A 363 -4.72 12.13 -1.06
CA MET A 363 -4.92 13.38 -0.33
C MET A 363 -6.34 13.93 -0.55
N LEU A 364 -6.83 13.97 -1.80
CA LEU A 364 -8.18 14.39 -2.14
C LEU A 364 -9.23 13.59 -1.36
N VAL A 365 -9.11 12.26 -1.35
CA VAL A 365 -10.05 11.41 -0.61
C VAL A 365 -9.92 11.58 0.89
N ASN A 366 -8.73 11.84 1.42
CA ASN A 366 -8.56 12.11 2.85
C ASN A 366 -9.34 13.35 3.30
N ASP A 367 -9.47 14.38 2.46
CA ASP A 367 -10.30 15.56 2.73
C ASP A 367 -11.81 15.30 2.66
N LEU A 368 -12.21 14.27 1.91
CA LEU A 368 -13.63 13.91 1.74
C LEU A 368 -14.13 12.92 2.80
N LEU A 369 -13.27 12.02 3.27
CA LEU A 369 -13.64 10.98 4.21
C LEU A 369 -14.01 11.53 5.58
N SER A 370 -14.84 10.78 6.31
CA SER A 370 -15.11 11.06 7.73
C SER A 370 -13.91 10.65 8.60
N ARG A 371 -13.76 11.28 9.78
CA ARG A 371 -12.76 10.87 10.79
C ARG A 371 -12.88 9.40 11.17
N TYR A 372 -14.10 8.88 11.16
CA TYR A 372 -14.36 7.48 11.45
C TYR A 372 -13.73 6.56 10.40
N GLN A 373 -13.98 6.84 9.12
CA GLN A 373 -13.36 6.10 8.01
C GLN A 373 -11.84 6.21 8.00
N LEU A 374 -11.30 7.38 8.34
CA LEU A 374 -9.85 7.56 8.49
C LEU A 374 -9.29 6.66 9.61
N SER A 375 -9.98 6.53 10.74
CA SER A 375 -9.56 5.60 11.80
C SER A 375 -9.59 4.14 11.36
N LEU A 376 -10.53 3.73 10.49
CA LEU A 376 -10.55 2.38 9.91
C LEU A 376 -9.33 2.15 9.00
N LEU A 377 -9.02 3.13 8.14
CA LEU A 377 -7.88 3.05 7.21
C LEU A 377 -6.54 3.09 7.96
N GLU A 378 -6.36 3.98 8.94
CA GLU A 378 -5.15 4.05 9.76
C GLU A 378 -4.89 2.73 10.50
N MET A 379 -5.94 2.13 11.05
CA MET A 379 -5.84 0.83 11.72
C MET A 379 -5.40 -0.26 10.73
N LEU A 380 -5.98 -0.31 9.53
CA LEU A 380 -5.65 -1.32 8.52
C LEU A 380 -4.22 -1.17 7.99
N TYR A 381 -3.79 0.07 7.74
CA TYR A 381 -2.51 0.40 7.12
C TYR A 381 -1.41 0.77 8.13
N LEU A 382 -1.59 0.45 9.42
CA LEU A 382 -0.58 0.69 10.49
C LEU A 382 -0.10 2.15 10.57
N GLY A 383 -1.00 3.10 10.28
CA GLY A 383 -0.73 4.53 10.24
C GLY A 383 -0.21 5.07 8.90
N ASP A 384 -0.15 4.26 7.85
CA ASP A 384 0.26 4.67 6.48
C ASP A 384 -0.96 4.83 5.56
N SER A 385 -2.00 5.51 6.05
CA SER A 385 -3.29 5.64 5.36
C SER A 385 -3.23 6.45 4.06
N PHE A 386 -2.16 7.22 3.82
CA PHE A 386 -1.95 7.94 2.56
C PHE A 386 -1.45 7.02 1.44
N GLN A 387 -0.66 6.00 1.77
CA GLN A 387 0.01 5.16 0.80
C GLN A 387 -0.76 3.87 0.50
N ARG A 388 -2.02 4.03 0.08
CA ARG A 388 -2.95 2.92 -0.14
C ARG A 388 -2.69 2.24 -1.48
N ASN A 389 -3.06 0.97 -1.55
CA ASN A 389 -2.89 0.19 -2.78
C ASN A 389 -4.02 0.53 -3.73
N LYS A 390 -3.71 1.13 -4.87
CA LYS A 390 -4.67 1.37 -5.94
C LYS A 390 -4.34 0.51 -7.15
N TYR A 391 -5.35 0.25 -7.98
CA TYR A 391 -5.21 -0.55 -9.19
C TYR A 391 -5.34 0.32 -10.43
N ASN A 392 -4.40 0.18 -11.38
CA ASN A 392 -4.38 0.98 -12.60
C ASN A 392 -5.14 0.29 -13.72
N CYS A 393 -6.11 0.94 -14.32
CA CYS A 393 -6.76 0.50 -15.55
C CYS A 393 -6.52 1.56 -16.62
N ILE A 394 -5.63 1.26 -17.56
CA ILE A 394 -5.28 2.15 -18.66
C ILE A 394 -6.11 1.76 -19.86
N LEU A 395 -6.80 2.74 -20.44
CA LEU A 395 -7.54 2.60 -21.67
C LEU A 395 -6.89 3.51 -22.72
N SER A 396 -6.45 2.94 -23.83
CA SER A 396 -5.88 3.70 -24.95
C SER A 396 -6.63 3.40 -26.23
N LYS A 397 -6.76 4.37 -27.14
CA LYS A 397 -7.35 4.08 -28.45
C LYS A 397 -6.36 3.41 -29.39
N GLN A 398 -5.08 3.70 -29.22
CA GLN A 398 -4.01 3.22 -30.08
C GLN A 398 -2.78 2.82 -29.26
N ILE A 399 -2.05 1.83 -29.78
CA ILE A 399 -0.75 1.38 -29.28
C ILE A 399 0.19 1.25 -30.47
N GLN A 400 1.41 1.78 -30.33
CA GLN A 400 2.42 1.76 -31.38
C GLN A 400 3.73 1.13 -30.84
N PRO A 401 4.34 0.17 -31.57
CA PRO A 401 3.82 -0.50 -32.77
C PRO A 401 2.65 -1.44 -32.47
N LYS A 402 1.69 -1.54 -33.40
CA LYS A 402 0.56 -2.47 -33.26
C LYS A 402 1.00 -3.90 -33.57
N LEU A 403 1.00 -4.74 -32.53
CA LEU A 403 1.36 -6.15 -32.56
C LEU A 403 0.23 -7.01 -31.97
N PRO A 404 0.19 -8.32 -32.27
CA PRO A 404 -0.72 -9.24 -31.58
C PRO A 404 -0.39 -9.32 -30.09
N ALA A 405 -1.40 -9.55 -29.25
CA ALA A 405 -1.29 -9.51 -27.78
C ALA A 405 -0.11 -10.34 -27.24
N GLN A 406 0.10 -11.53 -27.79
CA GLN A 406 1.15 -12.44 -27.35
C GLN A 406 2.57 -11.91 -27.63
N ALA A 407 2.76 -11.07 -28.64
CA ALA A 407 4.06 -10.49 -28.96
C ALA A 407 4.53 -9.52 -27.88
N TYR A 408 3.61 -8.78 -27.24
CA TYR A 408 3.95 -7.86 -26.14
C TYR A 408 4.47 -8.58 -24.89
N VAL A 409 4.09 -9.85 -24.69
CA VAL A 409 4.56 -10.65 -23.54
C VAL A 409 5.82 -11.43 -23.89
N ASN A 410 5.95 -11.89 -25.14
CA ASN A 410 7.08 -12.70 -25.56
C ASN A 410 8.36 -11.88 -25.76
N ASP A 411 8.25 -10.62 -26.20
CA ASP A 411 9.40 -9.74 -26.32
C ASP A 411 9.71 -9.09 -24.96
N PRO A 412 10.92 -9.31 -24.39
CA PRO A 412 11.28 -8.76 -23.09
C PRO A 412 11.28 -7.23 -23.07
N ARG A 413 11.51 -6.55 -24.20
CA ARG A 413 11.52 -5.07 -24.25
C ARG A 413 10.13 -4.52 -23.97
N TYR A 414 9.15 -4.97 -24.73
CA TYR A 414 7.75 -4.58 -24.57
C TYR A 414 7.18 -5.02 -23.22
N ALA A 415 7.50 -6.25 -22.79
CA ALA A 415 7.04 -6.77 -21.51
C ALA A 415 7.59 -5.95 -20.33
N ASN A 416 8.88 -5.57 -20.36
CA ASN A 416 9.49 -4.78 -19.29
C ASN A 416 8.93 -3.37 -19.22
N GLU A 417 8.67 -2.73 -20.36
CA GLU A 417 8.09 -1.39 -20.45
C GLU A 417 6.63 -1.37 -19.97
N LEU A 418 5.78 -2.27 -20.49
CA LEU A 418 4.39 -2.42 -19.99
C LEU A 418 4.34 -2.75 -18.50
N ALA A 419 5.28 -3.57 -18.02
CA ALA A 419 5.35 -3.96 -16.62
C ALA A 419 5.70 -2.78 -15.68
N GLN A 420 6.24 -1.67 -16.20
CA GLN A 420 6.46 -0.47 -15.39
C GLN A 420 5.13 0.03 -14.80
N VAL A 421 4.07 0.08 -15.60
CA VAL A 421 2.75 0.52 -15.14
C VAL A 421 1.86 -0.63 -14.66
N LEU A 422 1.84 -1.75 -15.38
CA LEU A 422 0.92 -2.86 -15.12
C LEU A 422 1.42 -3.83 -14.04
N GLY A 423 2.70 -3.73 -13.66
CA GLY A 423 3.35 -4.73 -12.82
C GLY A 423 3.65 -6.03 -13.58
N ASP A 424 3.84 -7.11 -12.84
CA ASP A 424 4.13 -8.41 -13.45
C ASP A 424 2.94 -8.86 -14.34
N ILE A 425 3.17 -9.08 -15.63
CA ILE A 425 2.12 -9.41 -16.61
C ILE A 425 1.67 -10.86 -16.38
N HIS A 426 0.35 -11.06 -16.26
CA HIS A 426 -0.24 -12.38 -16.04
C HIS A 426 -0.77 -13.00 -17.33
N ALA A 427 -1.43 -12.19 -18.16
CA ALA A 427 -2.09 -12.67 -19.36
C ALA A 427 -2.21 -11.57 -20.43
N SER A 428 -2.22 -11.98 -21.69
CA SER A 428 -2.44 -11.12 -22.85
C SER A 428 -3.43 -11.78 -23.80
N HIS A 429 -4.44 -11.04 -24.24
CA HIS A 429 -5.52 -11.57 -25.07
C HIS A 429 -5.88 -10.61 -26.20
N ASP A 430 -5.97 -11.15 -27.41
CA ASP A 430 -6.58 -10.47 -28.55
C ASP A 430 -8.09 -10.66 -28.47
N LEU A 431 -8.82 -9.57 -28.25
CA LEU A 431 -10.28 -9.58 -28.19
C LEU A 431 -10.85 -9.56 -29.59
N THR A 432 -10.45 -8.55 -30.36
CA THR A 432 -10.69 -8.40 -31.79
C THR A 432 -9.34 -8.26 -32.51
N PRO A 433 -9.28 -8.23 -33.85
CA PRO A 433 -8.03 -7.98 -34.57
C PRO A 433 -7.39 -6.62 -34.21
N ASP A 434 -8.20 -5.69 -33.71
CA ASP A 434 -7.75 -4.33 -33.38
C ASP A 434 -7.62 -4.04 -31.89
N ASP A 435 -8.32 -4.81 -31.04
CA ASP A 435 -8.42 -4.60 -29.59
C ASP A 435 -7.55 -5.61 -28.82
N VAL A 436 -6.56 -5.09 -28.10
CA VAL A 436 -5.61 -5.87 -27.28
C VAL A 436 -5.85 -5.60 -25.80
N LEU A 437 -5.91 -6.68 -25.01
CA LEU A 437 -6.00 -6.63 -23.55
C LEU A 437 -4.75 -7.25 -22.93
N VAL A 438 -4.06 -6.50 -22.08
CA VAL A 438 -2.94 -6.97 -21.26
C VAL A 438 -3.31 -6.83 -19.79
N VAL A 439 -3.28 -7.93 -19.05
CA VAL A 439 -3.63 -7.97 -17.63
C VAL A 439 -2.37 -8.22 -16.82
N GLY A 440 -2.06 -7.30 -15.92
CA GLY A 440 -0.95 -7.38 -14.97
C GLY A 440 -1.40 -7.36 -13.52
N LYS A 441 -0.42 -7.53 -12.63
CA LYS A 441 -0.61 -7.59 -11.18
C LYS A 441 -1.06 -6.28 -10.55
N ALA A 442 -0.54 -5.15 -11.02
CA ALA A 442 -0.79 -3.81 -10.48
C ALA A 442 -1.74 -2.99 -11.37
N GLY A 443 -1.97 -3.44 -12.60
CA GLY A 443 -2.93 -2.83 -13.51
C GLY A 443 -3.25 -3.66 -14.74
N CYS A 444 -4.19 -3.19 -15.54
CA CYS A 444 -4.50 -3.70 -16.87
C CYS A 444 -4.43 -2.58 -17.92
N LEU A 445 -4.10 -2.96 -19.16
CA LEU A 445 -4.11 -2.10 -20.33
C LEU A 445 -5.10 -2.68 -21.34
N PHE A 446 -6.05 -1.87 -21.78
CA PHE A 446 -6.87 -2.15 -22.95
C PHE A 446 -6.53 -1.11 -24.03
N SER A 447 -6.12 -1.58 -25.20
CA SER A 447 -5.82 -0.72 -26.34
C SER A 447 -6.68 -1.09 -27.53
N GLY A 448 -7.47 -0.16 -28.04
CA GLY A 448 -8.21 -0.31 -29.29
C GLY A 448 -9.27 0.76 -29.54
N PRO A 449 -9.84 0.86 -30.75
CA PRO A 449 -10.79 1.91 -31.09
C PRO A 449 -12.11 1.83 -30.29
N ASN A 450 -12.45 0.66 -29.75
CA ASN A 450 -13.74 0.39 -29.10
C ASN A 450 -13.71 0.52 -27.56
N VAL A 451 -12.75 1.24 -26.99
CA VAL A 451 -12.58 1.44 -25.53
C VAL A 451 -13.89 1.72 -24.80
N PHE A 452 -14.67 2.68 -25.29
CA PHE A 452 -15.85 3.18 -24.56
C PHE A 452 -17.02 2.18 -24.52
N ARG A 453 -16.98 1.13 -25.35
CA ARG A 453 -18.02 0.09 -25.36
C ARG A 453 -17.91 -0.82 -24.13
N TYR A 454 -16.68 -1.13 -23.72
CA TYR A 454 -16.38 -2.11 -22.69
C TYR A 454 -16.19 -1.49 -21.30
N GLU A 455 -16.45 -0.19 -21.12
CA GLU A 455 -16.29 0.55 -19.86
C GLU A 455 -16.95 -0.15 -18.67
N HIS A 456 -18.15 -0.71 -18.87
CA HIS A 456 -18.92 -1.36 -17.81
C HIS A 456 -18.21 -2.62 -17.26
N VAL A 457 -17.55 -3.39 -18.13
CA VAL A 457 -16.80 -4.59 -17.74
C VAL A 457 -15.53 -4.19 -17.00
N PHE A 458 -14.79 -3.19 -17.51
CA PHE A 458 -13.58 -2.70 -16.86
C PHE A 458 -13.87 -2.08 -15.49
N THR A 459 -14.93 -1.29 -15.37
CA THR A 459 -15.38 -0.72 -14.10
C THR A 459 -15.69 -1.82 -13.09
N SER A 460 -16.42 -2.86 -13.51
CA SER A 460 -16.75 -4.02 -12.66
C SER A 460 -15.50 -4.81 -12.27
N TYR A 461 -14.58 -5.02 -13.21
CA TYR A 461 -13.30 -5.70 -12.98
C TYR A 461 -12.44 -4.94 -11.95
N VAL A 462 -12.25 -3.64 -12.16
CA VAL A 462 -11.48 -2.77 -11.25
C VAL A 462 -12.09 -2.80 -9.86
N GLY A 463 -13.42 -2.68 -9.73
CA GLY A 463 -14.11 -2.78 -8.45
C GLY A 463 -13.84 -4.09 -7.70
N LEU A 464 -13.88 -5.24 -8.40
CA LEU A 464 -13.59 -6.54 -7.80
C LEU A 464 -12.11 -6.71 -7.44
N VAL A 465 -11.19 -6.27 -8.29
CA VAL A 465 -9.75 -6.36 -8.02
C VAL A 465 -9.36 -5.50 -6.82
N CYS A 466 -9.94 -4.32 -6.67
CA CYS A 466 -9.68 -3.46 -5.51
C CYS A 466 -10.12 -4.12 -4.19
N ARG A 467 -11.24 -4.83 -4.19
CA ARG A 467 -11.70 -5.64 -3.03
C ARG A 467 -10.74 -6.80 -2.73
N ASP A 468 -10.23 -7.49 -3.76
CA ASP A 468 -9.22 -8.55 -3.59
C ASP A 468 -7.88 -8.03 -3.04
N ILE A 469 -7.49 -6.81 -3.43
CA ILE A 469 -6.33 -6.11 -2.88
C ILE A 469 -6.57 -5.73 -1.41
N PHE A 470 -7.76 -5.23 -1.08
CA PHE A 470 -8.11 -4.84 0.27
C PHE A 470 -8.06 -6.03 1.25
N ILE A 471 -8.66 -7.17 0.91
CA ILE A 471 -8.64 -8.38 1.75
C ILE A 471 -7.20 -8.92 1.97
N LYS A 472 -6.26 -8.67 1.05
CA LYS A 472 -4.82 -9.00 1.27
C LYS A 472 -4.21 -8.14 2.39
N ASN A 473 -4.55 -6.86 2.44
CA ASN A 473 -4.07 -5.97 3.51
C ASN A 473 -4.75 -6.31 4.84
N PHE A 474 -6.05 -6.61 4.83
CA PHE A 474 -6.79 -7.10 5.98
C PHE A 474 -6.14 -8.32 6.61
N PHE A 475 -5.89 -9.35 5.80
CA PHE A 475 -5.24 -10.58 6.25
C PHE A 475 -3.88 -10.28 6.90
N ALA A 476 -3.04 -9.47 6.26
CA ALA A 476 -1.75 -9.08 6.82
C ALA A 476 -1.89 -8.39 8.20
N ARG A 477 -2.90 -7.52 8.36
CA ARG A 477 -3.17 -6.84 9.64
C ARG A 477 -3.63 -7.82 10.73
N THR A 478 -4.44 -8.82 10.41
CA THR A 478 -4.87 -9.86 11.36
C THR A 478 -3.67 -10.65 11.91
N PHE A 479 -2.64 -10.96 11.09
CA PHE A 479 -1.41 -11.59 11.61
C PHE A 479 -0.63 -10.69 12.54
N VAL A 480 -0.53 -9.40 12.23
CA VAL A 480 0.13 -8.44 13.13
C VAL A 480 -0.60 -8.39 14.46
N LEU A 481 -1.94 -8.39 14.47
CA LEU A 481 -2.71 -8.46 15.71
C LEU A 481 -2.47 -9.77 16.49
N ASP A 482 -2.48 -10.92 15.83
CA ASP A 482 -2.18 -12.21 16.48
C ASP A 482 -0.76 -12.21 17.11
N ALA A 483 0.22 -11.62 16.44
CA ALA A 483 1.56 -11.43 17.00
C ALA A 483 1.54 -10.53 18.25
N THR A 484 0.82 -9.40 18.20
CA THR A 484 0.69 -8.52 19.38
C THR A 484 -0.04 -9.20 20.55
N LEU A 485 -1.04 -10.05 20.29
CA LEU A 485 -1.71 -10.85 21.34
C LEU A 485 -0.73 -11.84 21.99
N LYS A 486 0.15 -12.47 21.22
CA LYS A 486 1.22 -13.33 21.74
C LYS A 486 2.23 -12.56 22.59
N GLU A 487 2.59 -11.34 22.18
CA GLU A 487 3.43 -10.46 23.00
C GLU A 487 2.75 -10.09 24.33
N ILE A 488 1.46 -9.72 24.30
CA ILE A 488 0.68 -9.40 25.51
C ILE A 488 0.65 -10.61 26.45
N ARG A 489 0.45 -11.83 25.93
CA ARG A 489 0.52 -13.06 26.73
C ARG A 489 1.86 -13.22 27.44
N GLN A 490 2.98 -12.94 26.76
CA GLN A 490 4.30 -12.97 27.37
C GLN A 490 4.48 -11.88 28.43
N LEU A 491 3.94 -10.67 28.21
CA LEU A 491 3.97 -9.58 29.17
C LEU A 491 3.16 -9.92 30.44
N ILE A 492 2.00 -10.54 30.30
CA ILE A 492 1.18 -11.01 31.43
C ILE A 492 1.95 -11.99 32.32
N HIS A 493 2.75 -12.89 31.74
CA HIS A 493 3.62 -13.76 32.56
C HIS A 493 4.72 -12.99 33.31
N ARG A 494 5.21 -11.87 32.75
CA ARG A 494 6.22 -11.02 33.40
C ARG A 494 5.64 -10.13 34.50
N VAL A 495 4.34 -9.83 34.49
CA VAL A 495 3.65 -9.02 35.51
C VAL A 495 3.91 -9.53 36.93
N HIS A 496 4.01 -10.85 37.12
CA HIS A 496 4.33 -11.45 38.42
C HIS A 496 5.70 -11.02 38.97
N ARG A 497 6.67 -10.76 38.09
CA ARG A 497 8.02 -10.30 38.45
C ARG A 497 8.10 -8.78 38.53
N GLU A 498 7.39 -8.08 37.64
CA GLU A 498 7.44 -6.62 37.48
C GLU A 498 6.02 -6.03 37.48
N PRO A 499 5.53 -5.50 38.63
CA PRO A 499 4.16 -5.00 38.75
C PRO A 499 3.90 -3.71 37.96
N ALA A 500 4.95 -2.97 37.58
CA ALA A 500 4.82 -1.78 36.73
C ALA A 500 4.27 -2.10 35.33
N THR A 501 4.45 -3.34 34.86
CA THR A 501 4.05 -3.81 33.52
C THR A 501 2.53 -3.96 33.36
N VAL A 502 1.75 -3.93 34.45
CA VAL A 502 0.28 -4.05 34.41
C VAL A 502 -0.37 -2.93 33.60
N LEU A 503 0.11 -1.68 33.75
CA LEU A 503 -0.43 -0.54 33.02
C LEU A 503 -0.21 -0.69 31.52
N LEU A 504 1.01 -1.11 31.13
CA LEU A 504 1.36 -1.37 29.74
C LEU A 504 0.51 -2.49 29.13
N VAL A 505 0.24 -3.56 29.88
CA VAL A 505 -0.64 -4.65 29.45
C VAL A 505 -2.07 -4.14 29.23
N ARG A 506 -2.60 -3.32 30.13
CA ARG A 506 -3.95 -2.74 30.00
C ARG A 506 -4.06 -1.80 28.79
N GLU A 507 -3.08 -0.95 28.58
CA GLU A 507 -3.03 -0.04 27.44
C GLU A 507 -2.97 -0.83 26.12
N LYS A 508 -2.08 -1.83 26.02
CA LYS A 508 -1.97 -2.70 24.85
C LYS A 508 -3.24 -3.52 24.60
N LEU A 509 -3.87 -4.07 25.65
CA LEU A 509 -5.13 -4.81 25.53
C LEU A 509 -6.28 -3.91 25.05
N SER A 510 -6.36 -2.68 25.55
CA SER A 510 -7.37 -1.71 25.11
C SER A 510 -7.17 -1.31 23.66
N ALA A 511 -5.93 -1.06 23.23
CA ALA A 511 -5.60 -0.76 21.85
C ALA A 511 -5.96 -1.93 20.91
N VAL A 512 -5.56 -3.16 21.25
CA VAL A 512 -5.89 -4.35 20.44
C VAL A 512 -7.40 -4.58 20.40
N SER A 513 -8.12 -4.37 21.52
CA SER A 513 -9.58 -4.49 21.54
C SER A 513 -10.27 -3.51 20.59
N LYS A 514 -9.81 -2.25 20.56
CA LYS A 514 -10.30 -1.26 19.61
C LYS A 514 -10.02 -1.70 18.17
N ASP A 515 -8.79 -2.13 17.88
CA ASP A 515 -8.39 -2.58 16.54
C ASP A 515 -9.20 -3.80 16.07
N THR A 516 -9.47 -4.77 16.95
CA THR A 516 -10.27 -5.97 16.64
C THR A 516 -11.72 -5.61 16.29
N ILE A 517 -12.35 -4.69 17.03
CA ILE A 517 -13.72 -4.22 16.73
C ILE A 517 -13.76 -3.54 15.36
N LEU A 518 -12.83 -2.61 15.12
CA LEU A 518 -12.75 -1.89 13.85
C LEU A 518 -12.49 -2.86 12.67
N LEU A 519 -11.66 -3.89 12.85
CA LEU A 519 -11.45 -4.88 11.80
C LEU A 519 -12.70 -5.69 11.51
N ALA A 520 -13.43 -6.16 12.53
CA ALA A 520 -14.66 -6.91 12.32
C ALA A 520 -15.66 -6.10 11.45
N GLU A 521 -15.83 -4.82 11.76
CA GLU A 521 -16.70 -3.93 10.99
C GLU A 521 -16.20 -3.69 9.55
N THR A 522 -14.89 -3.52 9.33
CA THR A 522 -14.37 -3.41 7.95
C THR A 522 -14.63 -4.65 7.10
N LEU A 523 -14.67 -5.83 7.73
CA LEU A 523 -14.95 -7.09 7.03
C LEU A 523 -16.43 -7.19 6.66
N GLU A 524 -17.34 -6.70 7.50
CA GLU A 524 -18.77 -6.59 7.20
C GLU A 524 -19.01 -5.67 5.99
N TYR A 525 -18.43 -4.47 5.99
CA TYR A 525 -18.51 -3.57 4.82
C TYR A 525 -18.02 -4.23 3.54
N LEU A 526 -16.95 -5.03 3.61
CA LEU A 526 -16.41 -5.73 2.45
C LEU A 526 -17.33 -6.85 1.95
N LEU A 527 -18.00 -7.57 2.85
CA LEU A 527 -18.97 -8.61 2.51
C LEU A 527 -20.21 -8.01 1.85
N ASP A 528 -20.81 -7.01 2.47
CA ASP A 528 -21.97 -6.29 1.92
C ASP A 528 -21.66 -5.74 0.53
N SER A 529 -20.45 -5.22 0.37
CA SER A 529 -19.94 -4.70 -0.90
C SER A 529 -19.82 -5.76 -2.00
N LEU A 530 -19.57 -7.03 -1.66
CA LEU A 530 -19.46 -8.15 -2.61
C LEU A 530 -20.81 -8.76 -2.95
N GLU A 531 -21.74 -8.80 -2.00
CA GLU A 531 -23.10 -9.30 -2.22
C GLU A 531 -23.85 -8.46 -3.25
N ASN A 532 -23.71 -7.14 -3.16
CA ASN A 532 -24.36 -6.17 -4.05
C ASN A 532 -23.81 -6.13 -5.48
N VAL A 533 -22.70 -6.82 -5.80
CA VAL A 533 -22.13 -6.84 -7.15
C VAL A 533 -22.97 -7.75 -8.05
N VAL A 534 -23.85 -7.16 -8.86
CA VAL A 534 -24.60 -7.86 -9.91
C VAL A 534 -23.71 -7.99 -11.15
N LEU A 535 -23.18 -9.19 -11.39
CA LEU A 535 -22.42 -9.53 -12.60
C LEU A 535 -23.39 -9.97 -13.69
N SER A 536 -24.09 -9.03 -14.32
CA SER A 536 -24.88 -9.35 -15.52
C SER A 536 -24.01 -9.18 -16.77
N PRO A 537 -23.80 -10.22 -17.59
CA PRO A 537 -23.45 -9.99 -18.99
C PRO A 537 -24.66 -9.26 -19.59
N SER A 538 -24.46 -8.03 -20.05
CA SER A 538 -25.55 -7.12 -20.39
C SER A 538 -26.59 -7.75 -21.31
N HIS A 539 -27.80 -8.00 -20.79
CA HIS A 539 -29.02 -7.80 -21.56
C HIS A 539 -29.16 -6.29 -21.76
N CYS A 540 -28.63 -5.78 -22.86
CA CYS A 540 -29.07 -4.50 -23.41
C CYS A 540 -30.03 -4.85 -24.55
N SER A 541 -31.26 -5.23 -24.21
CA SER A 541 -32.34 -5.45 -25.17
C SER A 541 -33.62 -4.87 -24.57
N ASP A 542 -34.04 -3.74 -25.13
CA ASP A 542 -35.41 -3.23 -25.22
C ASP A 542 -36.26 -3.18 -23.95
N ASP A 543 -36.18 -2.06 -23.21
CA ASP A 543 -37.34 -1.54 -22.48
C ASP A 543 -38.17 -0.68 -23.45
N LEU A 544 -38.84 -1.35 -24.40
CA LEU A 544 -39.98 -0.77 -25.10
C LEU A 544 -41.22 -1.01 -24.24
N GLU A 545 -41.66 0.06 -23.58
CA GLU A 545 -43.04 0.39 -23.20
C GLU A 545 -44.00 -0.79 -22.91
N GLU A 546 -44.23 -1.04 -21.62
CA GLU A 546 -45.51 -1.62 -21.18
C GLU A 546 -46.64 -0.63 -21.49
N SER A 547 -47.26 -0.79 -22.65
CA SER A 547 -48.64 -0.37 -22.90
C SER A 547 -49.37 -1.53 -23.54
N GLY A 548 -50.42 -2.00 -22.86
CA GLY A 548 -51.12 -3.24 -23.18
C GLY A 548 -51.87 -3.22 -24.51
N ASP A 549 -52.12 -4.42 -25.04
CA ASP A 549 -53.46 -4.87 -25.43
C ASP A 549 -53.44 -6.36 -25.84
N ASP A 550 -54.61 -6.98 -25.66
CA ASP A 550 -54.93 -8.40 -25.79
C ASP A 550 -54.75 -9.02 -27.20
N ALA A 551 -54.67 -10.36 -27.18
CA ALA A 551 -55.16 -11.34 -28.17
C ALA A 551 -54.15 -12.10 -29.07
N SER A 552 -54.09 -13.40 -28.78
CA SER A 552 -54.07 -14.56 -29.70
C SER A 552 -52.88 -14.80 -30.66
N ASP A 553 -52.34 -16.01 -30.48
CA ASP A 553 -52.02 -17.02 -31.51
C ASP A 553 -50.58 -17.15 -32.05
N GLY A 554 -50.17 -18.42 -32.23
CA GLY A 554 -49.21 -18.81 -33.28
C GLY A 554 -47.71 -18.90 -32.96
N VAL A 555 -47.26 -20.10 -32.57
CA VAL A 555 -45.99 -20.76 -32.92
C VAL A 555 -45.03 -19.97 -33.83
N ARG A 556 -43.92 -19.44 -33.28
CA ARG A 556 -42.62 -19.31 -33.98
C ARG A 556 -41.45 -19.43 -33.00
N ARG A 557 -40.92 -20.65 -32.87
CA ARG A 557 -39.60 -20.94 -32.29
C ARG A 557 -38.54 -20.39 -33.26
N ARG A 558 -38.20 -19.10 -33.14
CA ARG A 558 -37.02 -18.51 -33.79
C ARG A 558 -35.80 -18.87 -32.94
N THR A 559 -35.00 -19.79 -33.42
CA THR A 559 -33.59 -19.93 -33.06
C THR A 559 -32.91 -18.58 -33.29
N PHE A 560 -32.63 -17.84 -32.20
CA PHE A 560 -31.79 -16.65 -32.23
C PHE A 560 -30.36 -17.08 -32.59
N LEU A 561 -29.92 -16.71 -33.79
CA LEU A 561 -28.49 -16.57 -34.09
C LEU A 561 -27.98 -15.40 -33.23
N GLY A 562 -27.09 -15.69 -32.27
CA GLY A 562 -26.42 -14.66 -31.49
C GLY A 562 -25.63 -13.72 -32.40
N SER A 563 -25.67 -12.41 -32.12
CA SER A 563 -24.84 -11.44 -32.80
C SER A 563 -23.36 -11.72 -32.46
N PRO A 564 -22.40 -11.55 -33.39
CA PRO A 564 -20.97 -11.73 -33.12
C PRO A 564 -20.42 -10.77 -32.05
N GLU A 565 -21.24 -9.82 -31.61
CA GLU A 565 -20.90 -8.76 -30.68
C GLU A 565 -21.15 -9.15 -29.21
N SER A 566 -22.20 -9.93 -28.92
CA SER A 566 -22.39 -10.50 -27.57
C SER A 566 -21.30 -11.51 -27.21
N ASP A 567 -20.69 -12.11 -28.23
CA ASP A 567 -19.60 -13.06 -28.07
C ASP A 567 -18.32 -12.39 -27.55
N VAL A 568 -18.06 -11.12 -27.88
CA VAL A 568 -16.86 -10.39 -27.40
C VAL A 568 -17.03 -9.98 -25.94
N ASP A 569 -18.22 -9.53 -25.54
CA ASP A 569 -18.52 -9.25 -24.13
C ASP A 569 -18.43 -10.54 -23.31
N ALA A 570 -19.04 -11.63 -23.77
CA ALA A 570 -18.94 -12.94 -23.12
C ALA A 570 -17.48 -13.42 -23.03
N LYS A 571 -16.69 -13.23 -24.09
CA LYS A 571 -15.24 -13.52 -24.11
C LYS A 571 -14.48 -12.66 -23.11
N LEU A 572 -14.79 -11.37 -22.97
CA LEU A 572 -14.17 -10.46 -22.00
C LEU A 572 -14.49 -10.89 -20.56
N PHE A 573 -15.75 -11.23 -20.28
CA PHE A 573 -16.18 -11.77 -18.98
C PHE A 573 -15.49 -13.09 -18.64
N GLN A 574 -15.28 -13.95 -19.64
CA GLN A 574 -14.55 -15.21 -19.49
C GLN A 574 -13.06 -14.99 -19.27
N VAL A 575 -12.43 -14.10 -20.05
CA VAL A 575 -11.00 -13.76 -19.98
C VAL A 575 -10.64 -13.13 -18.64
N LEU A 576 -11.43 -12.15 -18.20
CA LEU A 576 -11.24 -11.50 -16.90
C LEU A 576 -11.71 -12.36 -15.72
N ALA A 577 -12.37 -13.49 -16.00
CA ALA A 577 -12.86 -14.47 -15.04
C ALA A 577 -13.62 -13.82 -13.85
N LEU A 578 -14.44 -12.80 -14.11
CA LEU A 578 -15.12 -12.00 -13.07
C LEU A 578 -15.90 -12.85 -12.06
N PRO A 579 -16.67 -13.88 -12.46
CA PRO A 579 -17.38 -14.73 -11.51
C PRO A 579 -16.42 -15.52 -10.61
N GLN A 580 -15.29 -15.97 -11.15
CA GLN A 580 -14.29 -16.70 -10.39
C GLN A 580 -13.58 -15.76 -9.40
N LEU A 581 -13.24 -14.54 -9.81
CA LEU A 581 -12.65 -13.53 -8.94
C LEU A 581 -13.58 -13.17 -7.78
N LYS A 582 -14.88 -12.97 -8.06
CA LYS A 582 -15.89 -12.75 -7.01
C LYS A 582 -15.95 -13.94 -6.04
N ALA A 583 -16.07 -15.16 -6.55
CA ALA A 583 -16.14 -16.36 -5.71
C ALA A 583 -14.88 -16.56 -4.86
N GLN A 584 -13.70 -16.34 -5.43
CA GLN A 584 -12.43 -16.40 -4.71
C GLN A 584 -12.34 -15.36 -3.60
N THR A 585 -12.76 -14.12 -3.88
CA THR A 585 -12.76 -13.04 -2.88
C THR A 585 -13.71 -13.36 -1.73
N ILE A 586 -14.91 -13.87 -2.03
CA ILE A 586 -15.88 -14.31 -1.00
C ILE A 586 -15.31 -15.46 -0.15
N MET A 587 -14.70 -16.47 -0.76
CA MET A 587 -14.05 -17.56 -0.02
C MET A 587 -12.96 -17.04 0.94
N ARG A 588 -12.16 -16.06 0.50
CA ARG A 588 -11.13 -15.42 1.34
C ARG A 588 -11.74 -14.60 2.47
N CYS A 589 -12.89 -13.95 2.26
CA CYS A 589 -13.61 -13.24 3.31
C CYS A 589 -14.11 -14.23 4.38
N HIS A 590 -14.75 -15.34 3.98
CA HIS A 590 -15.20 -16.36 4.93
C HIS A 590 -14.06 -17.00 5.74
N ASP A 591 -12.90 -17.23 5.14
CA ASP A 591 -11.73 -17.71 5.87
C ASP A 591 -11.22 -16.65 6.87
N SER A 592 -11.25 -15.38 6.48
CA SER A 592 -10.87 -14.25 7.33
C SER A 592 -11.81 -14.07 8.53
N ILE A 593 -13.10 -14.38 8.39
CA ILE A 593 -14.05 -14.42 9.53
C ILE A 593 -13.57 -15.42 10.58
N LYS A 594 -13.21 -16.64 10.18
CA LYS A 594 -12.73 -17.68 11.12
C LYS A 594 -11.47 -17.25 11.85
N LEU A 595 -10.56 -16.55 11.16
CA LEU A 595 -9.37 -16.00 11.80
C LEU A 595 -9.73 -14.90 12.80
N MET A 596 -10.69 -14.03 12.46
CA MET A 596 -11.15 -12.97 13.34
C MET A 596 -11.80 -13.53 14.61
N GLU A 597 -12.72 -14.49 14.49
CA GLU A 597 -13.37 -15.17 15.61
C GLU A 597 -12.34 -15.78 16.57
N ASN A 598 -11.31 -16.44 16.02
CA ASN A 598 -10.22 -16.97 16.82
C ASN A 598 -9.44 -15.88 17.56
N THR A 599 -9.13 -14.76 16.92
CA THR A 599 -8.44 -13.63 17.58
C THR A 599 -9.30 -12.98 18.65
N MET A 600 -10.62 -12.88 18.46
CA MET A 600 -11.57 -12.37 19.45
C MET A 600 -11.60 -13.26 20.69
N LEU A 601 -11.74 -14.59 20.52
CA LEU A 601 -11.70 -15.54 21.62
C LEU A 601 -10.38 -15.48 22.40
N GLN A 602 -9.25 -15.34 21.70
CA GLN A 602 -7.95 -15.17 22.36
C GLN A 602 -7.86 -13.87 23.15
N LEU A 603 -8.40 -12.78 22.62
CA LEU A 603 -8.44 -11.48 23.31
C LEU A 603 -9.28 -11.58 24.59
N GLU A 604 -10.47 -12.16 24.54
CA GLU A 604 -11.34 -12.38 25.70
C GLU A 604 -10.63 -13.20 26.78
N GLN A 605 -9.96 -14.29 26.39
CA GLN A 605 -9.16 -15.10 27.31
C GLN A 605 -8.04 -14.29 27.98
N LEU A 606 -7.31 -13.47 27.20
CA LEU A 606 -6.23 -12.65 27.73
C LEU A 606 -6.75 -11.53 28.64
N GLN A 607 -7.91 -10.94 28.34
CA GLN A 607 -8.57 -9.96 29.20
C GLN A 607 -8.94 -10.60 30.54
N MET A 608 -9.60 -11.76 30.55
CA MET A 608 -9.92 -12.50 31.79
C MET A 608 -8.67 -12.82 32.63
N ILE A 609 -7.60 -13.29 31.99
CA ILE A 609 -6.34 -13.59 32.69
C ILE A 609 -5.70 -12.31 33.25
N ALA A 610 -5.70 -11.21 32.49
CA ALA A 610 -5.12 -9.94 32.92
C ALA A 610 -5.89 -9.35 34.11
N GLU A 611 -7.23 -9.44 34.11
CA GLU A 611 -8.07 -9.02 35.22
C GLU A 611 -7.80 -9.85 36.47
N SER A 612 -7.81 -11.19 36.35
CA SER A 612 -7.48 -12.10 37.46
C SER A 612 -6.06 -11.85 38.01
N THR A 613 -5.09 -11.58 37.14
CA THR A 613 -3.73 -11.26 37.57
C THR A 613 -3.69 -9.93 38.34
N ALA A 614 -4.44 -8.93 37.89
CA ALA A 614 -4.51 -7.63 38.56
C ALA A 614 -5.21 -7.72 39.94
N THR A 615 -6.29 -8.50 40.07
CA THR A 615 -6.95 -8.72 41.36
C THR A 615 -6.02 -9.44 42.34
N ASN A 616 -5.35 -10.51 41.90
CA ASN A 616 -4.36 -11.23 42.71
C ASN A 616 -3.23 -10.31 43.20
N GLN A 617 -2.75 -9.38 42.35
CA GLN A 617 -1.75 -8.41 42.78
C GLN A 617 -2.26 -7.42 43.83
N LEU A 618 -3.50 -6.94 43.69
CA LEU A 618 -4.14 -6.08 44.69
C LEU A 618 -4.31 -6.81 46.03
N GLU A 619 -4.69 -8.08 46.02
CA GLU A 619 -4.77 -8.90 47.22
C GLU A 619 -3.41 -9.07 47.90
N VAL A 620 -2.36 -9.37 47.14
CA VAL A 620 -0.99 -9.47 47.68
C VAL A 620 -0.52 -8.14 48.24
N ALA A 621 -0.79 -7.02 47.56
CA ALA A 621 -0.45 -5.69 48.05
C ALA A 621 -1.20 -5.34 49.34
N CYS A 622 -2.51 -5.61 49.40
CA CYS A 622 -3.33 -5.42 50.59
C CYS A 622 -2.83 -6.27 51.77
N SER A 623 -2.49 -7.54 51.52
CA SER A 623 -1.89 -8.43 52.51
C SER A 623 -0.56 -7.89 53.04
N ARG A 624 0.32 -7.38 52.16
CA ARG A 624 1.59 -6.73 52.57
C ARG A 624 1.36 -5.48 53.41
N VAL A 625 0.42 -4.61 53.03
CA VAL A 625 0.05 -3.42 53.81
C VAL A 625 -0.48 -3.82 55.18
N ASN A 626 -1.35 -4.82 55.26
CA ASN A 626 -1.86 -5.34 56.53
C ASN A 626 -0.76 -5.93 57.42
N LEU A 627 0.19 -6.68 56.86
CA LEU A 627 1.34 -7.20 57.58
C LEU A 627 2.24 -6.09 58.10
N ASN A 628 2.57 -5.10 57.26
CA ASN A 628 3.37 -3.94 57.66
C ASN A 628 2.66 -3.11 58.74
N THR A 629 1.34 -2.95 58.64
CA THR A 629 0.53 -2.23 59.63
C THR A 629 0.53 -2.97 60.97
N ARG A 630 0.38 -4.30 60.96
CA ARG A 630 0.51 -5.13 62.17
C ARG A 630 1.92 -5.07 62.76
N ALA A 631 2.96 -5.10 61.94
CA ALA A 631 4.35 -4.95 62.38
C ALA A 631 4.59 -3.57 63.02
N LEU A 632 4.05 -2.50 62.44
CA LEU A 632 4.10 -1.15 63.02
C LEU A 632 3.32 -1.04 64.33
N MET A 633 2.11 -1.62 64.40
CA MET A 633 1.32 -1.64 65.64
C MET A 633 2.04 -2.39 66.77
N THR A 634 2.66 -3.54 66.47
CA THR A 634 3.42 -4.32 67.46
C THR A 634 4.69 -3.57 67.90
N ALA A 635 5.39 -2.92 66.98
CA ALA A 635 6.53 -2.06 67.30
C ALA A 635 6.12 -0.87 68.20
N MET A 636 5.00 -0.20 67.90
CA MET A 636 4.46 0.87 68.74
C MET A 636 4.04 0.36 70.13
N ALA A 637 3.43 -0.83 70.22
CA ALA A 637 3.06 -1.44 71.50
C ALA A 637 4.30 -1.81 72.34
N GLN A 638 5.39 -2.24 71.70
CA GLN A 638 6.66 -2.48 72.38
C GLN A 638 7.31 -1.16 72.84
N GLN A 639 7.28 -0.12 72.01
CA GLN A 639 7.82 1.19 72.36
C GLN A 639 7.08 1.83 73.53
N THR A 640 5.75 1.73 73.58
CA THR A 640 4.96 2.23 74.72
C THR A 640 5.28 1.46 76.01
N ARG A 641 5.41 0.13 75.95
CA ARG A 641 5.86 -0.68 77.10
C ARG A 641 7.26 -0.29 77.56
N MET A 642 8.21 -0.12 76.64
CA MET A 642 9.56 0.34 76.96
C MET A 642 9.57 1.73 77.59
N SER A 643 8.73 2.65 77.11
CA SER A 643 8.60 3.99 77.70
C SER A 643 8.12 3.92 79.16
N VAL A 644 7.10 3.10 79.43
CA VAL A 644 6.58 2.89 80.81
C VAL A 644 7.64 2.26 81.72
N THR A 645 8.38 1.25 81.25
CA THR A 645 9.44 0.63 82.07
C THR A 645 10.59 1.61 82.33
N LEU A 646 10.93 2.47 81.37
CA LEU A 646 11.97 3.48 81.51
C LEU A 646 11.55 4.58 82.51
N GLN A 647 10.29 5.01 82.47
CA GLN A 647 9.72 5.90 83.50
C GLN A 647 9.76 5.24 84.89
N ALA A 648 9.35 3.97 85.00
CA ALA A 648 9.42 3.24 86.27
C ALA A 648 10.86 3.14 86.81
N LEU A 649 11.83 2.88 85.95
CA LEU A 649 13.26 2.87 86.28
C LEU A 649 13.74 4.25 86.75
N GLN A 650 13.33 5.33 86.08
CA GLN A 650 13.64 6.70 86.53
C GLN A 650 13.11 6.99 87.93
N TYR A 651 11.86 6.59 88.24
CA TYR A 651 11.32 6.71 89.58
C TYR A 651 12.07 5.86 90.60
N PHE A 652 12.45 4.63 90.24
CA PHE A 652 13.18 3.74 91.14
C PHE A 652 14.60 4.26 91.44
N VAL A 653 15.32 4.71 90.42
CA VAL A 653 16.66 5.32 90.57
C VAL A 653 16.57 6.62 91.35
N GLY A 654 15.60 7.48 91.05
CA GLY A 654 15.34 8.70 91.83
C GLY A 654 15.01 8.41 93.30
N GLY A 655 14.24 7.34 93.56
CA GLY A 655 13.95 6.85 94.91
C GLY A 655 15.20 6.36 95.65
N ILE A 656 16.09 5.61 94.99
CA ILE A 656 17.37 5.18 95.58
C ILE A 656 18.26 6.37 95.91
N PHE A 657 18.37 7.35 95.01
CA PHE A 657 19.16 8.56 95.28
C PHE A 657 18.58 9.39 96.44
N LEU A 658 17.25 9.49 96.55
CA LEU A 658 16.61 10.12 97.70
C LEU A 658 16.90 9.35 99.00
N PHE A 659 16.87 8.01 98.95
CA PHE A 659 17.19 7.16 100.10
C PHE A 659 18.65 7.30 100.53
N ASP A 660 19.61 7.28 99.60
CA ASP A 660 21.05 7.48 99.88
C ASP A 660 21.36 8.92 100.35
N HIS A 661 20.55 9.91 99.96
CA HIS A 661 20.67 11.26 100.50
C HIS A 661 20.12 11.36 101.92
N SER A 662 19.01 10.67 102.21
CA SER A 662 18.40 10.63 103.54
C SER A 662 19.17 9.79 104.57
N SER A 663 20.00 8.84 104.13
CA SER A 663 20.86 8.02 105.01
C SER A 663 22.21 8.68 105.34
N ARG A 664 22.56 9.77 104.65
CA ARG A 664 23.78 10.59 104.90
C ARG A 664 23.51 11.86 105.72
N LEU A 665 22.25 12.09 106.12
CA LEU A 665 21.83 13.01 107.18
C LEU A 665 21.70 12.25 108.49
#